data_AF-K2BLK4-F1
#
_entry.id   AF-K2BLK4-F1
#
_cell.length_a   1.000
_cell.length_b   1.000
_cell.length_c   1.000
_cell.angle_alpha   90.00
_cell.angle_beta   90.00
_cell.angle_gamma   90.00
#
_symmetry.space_group_name_H-M   'P 1'
#
loop_
_entity.id
_entity.type
_entity.pdbx_description
1 polymer ?
#
loop_
_entity_poly.entity_id
_entity_poly.type
_entity_poly.pdbx_seq_one_letter_code
_entity_poly.pdbx_strand_id
1 'polypeptide(L)'
;MQPNVPPVAPTRVNEFFKSVSDAFAVNRSNAALFFFIVLFFILAVFVYYKYIRVRPKEAAEPKKPQKPQFVAGTTVNRLIESLFTGETSPEYIALKNLTNYYIDKYIENSLDALTINALNTKYWELVLYIINQKFKNGTGNLLDIAFSEDEKKIIDFAYLSNNLIMSGGTFNENSLDESLRSENFIKDHDIKFYTITSWLSDSLNEFTSSYAIERLQLEFENLVSKISIASQEKEISLKTRKLLLYEISKQNAGKPFLKALMATSEKIDRIIDAYSFYKYKTESGFSMTKTELLEFVNIENFLINSLRNERREELKSIAYGERYNNELVSLETEIINKECLLLSLVSLKARCMTEVNKSVKCQKEASAQSNIEFLQSKIEYLKNTLGIVAKRNEIEPILFMTKKIYKKIPDTVFQIIAKFIEADPQVFKSKMTKSAGLPDILFVPGCGNGIYNVETNTLILPEFPIKDYNELVISALALYRWETDDEGNLKRSFHSLKCNKRLSFASLQQAFIKDYVLFVTREKDGGGGLDKEILDWFKFEIAPKKGEEIRIEVKPRAVSKEAKEAREMQQDPPEAETNDVGAIDAVLLQAVQESVETPSVQAAGEIPAEEIKAQADESVKEIQPAPAEIPADVKPVEPSGSDDQLKKELVFDKLKLLFKNNDLDENRVAVNFIDEKHNFNIEFKNLSVNEFEELVRMIYDNPKLREYLIDLYKKNIK
;
A
#
# COMPACT_ATOMS: atom_id res chain seq x y z
N MET A 1 50.57 -2.23 52.36
CA MET A 1 49.74 -1.55 53.37
C MET A 1 48.30 -1.58 52.91
N GLN A 2 47.51 -2.52 53.42
CA GLN A 2 46.04 -2.51 53.32
C GLN A 2 45.49 -2.12 54.70
N PRO A 3 44.49 -1.23 54.80
CA PRO A 3 43.97 -0.80 56.08
C PRO A 3 43.03 -1.85 56.66
N ASN A 4 43.30 -2.22 57.91
CA ASN A 4 42.44 -2.96 58.82
C ASN A 4 41.05 -2.30 58.92
N VAL A 5 40.00 -3.02 58.55
CA VAL A 5 38.62 -2.68 58.93
C VAL A 5 38.23 -3.59 60.11
N PRO A 6 37.76 -3.04 61.24
CA PRO A 6 37.44 -3.82 62.43
C PRO A 6 36.19 -4.71 62.23
N PRO A 7 36.06 -5.82 62.97
CA PRO A 7 34.89 -6.68 62.89
C PRO A 7 33.66 -5.96 63.44
N VAL A 8 32.57 -6.00 62.67
CA VAL A 8 31.26 -5.46 63.06
C VAL A 8 30.75 -6.24 64.27
N ALA A 9 30.49 -5.54 65.37
CA ALA A 9 29.93 -6.14 66.58
C ALA A 9 28.54 -6.73 66.28
N PRO A 10 28.19 -7.92 66.83
CA PRO A 10 26.88 -8.50 66.65
C PRO A 10 25.83 -7.59 67.27
N THR A 11 24.90 -7.10 66.46
CA THR A 11 23.74 -6.35 66.94
C THR A 11 22.87 -7.28 67.80
N ARG A 12 22.34 -6.78 68.94
CA ARG A 12 21.44 -7.50 69.87
C ARG A 12 20.31 -8.30 69.21
N VAL A 13 19.91 -7.89 68.00
CA VAL A 13 18.91 -8.57 67.17
C VAL A 13 19.38 -9.94 66.69
N ASN A 14 20.65 -10.07 66.29
CA ASN A 14 21.20 -11.34 65.80
C ASN A 14 21.39 -12.36 66.94
N GLU A 15 21.74 -11.90 68.14
CA GLU A 15 21.79 -12.76 69.33
C GLU A 15 20.39 -13.20 69.78
N PHE A 16 19.39 -12.33 69.68
CA PHE A 16 18.00 -12.67 69.93
C PHE A 16 17.51 -13.77 68.97
N PHE A 17 17.69 -13.61 67.66
CA PHE A 17 17.25 -14.62 66.70
C PHE A 17 18.01 -15.94 66.82
N LYS A 18 19.29 -15.90 67.19
CA LYS A 18 20.07 -17.11 67.47
C LYS A 18 19.58 -17.82 68.73
N SER A 19 19.33 -17.09 69.82
CA SER A 19 18.75 -17.65 71.06
C SER A 19 17.37 -18.26 70.85
N VAL A 20 16.52 -17.61 70.04
CA VAL A 20 15.21 -18.12 69.66
C VAL A 20 15.34 -19.39 68.80
N SER A 21 16.25 -19.39 67.83
CA SER A 21 16.53 -20.56 66.98
C SER A 21 17.05 -21.76 67.78
N ASP A 22 17.95 -21.53 68.74
CA ASP A 22 18.51 -22.58 69.59
C ASP A 22 17.45 -23.14 70.55
N ALA A 23 16.57 -22.29 71.10
CA ALA A 23 15.42 -22.72 71.89
C ALA A 23 14.41 -23.56 71.08
N PHE A 24 14.25 -23.28 69.78
CA PHE A 24 13.41 -24.09 68.88
C PHE A 24 14.02 -25.44 68.55
N ALA A 25 15.35 -25.50 68.39
CA ALA A 25 16.05 -26.76 68.11
C ALA A 25 15.91 -27.76 69.28
N VAL A 26 15.90 -27.27 70.52
CA VAL A 26 15.82 -28.10 71.74
C VAL A 26 14.40 -28.61 72.02
N ASN A 27 13.35 -27.90 71.60
CA ASN A 27 11.94 -28.23 71.95
C ASN A 27 11.08 -28.69 70.76
N ARG A 28 11.71 -29.25 69.72
CA ARG A 28 11.09 -29.59 68.42
C ARG A 28 9.91 -30.57 68.48
N SER A 29 9.77 -31.33 69.57
CA SER A 29 8.69 -32.31 69.79
C SER A 29 7.55 -31.81 70.70
N ASN A 30 7.60 -30.56 71.18
CA ASN A 30 6.63 -30.06 72.15
C ASN A 30 5.48 -29.30 71.46
N ALA A 31 4.32 -29.93 71.34
CA ALA A 31 3.14 -29.38 70.66
C ALA A 31 2.66 -28.03 71.26
N ALA A 32 2.91 -27.79 72.56
CA ALA A 32 2.61 -26.53 73.21
C ALA A 32 3.43 -25.36 72.62
N LEU A 33 4.69 -25.61 72.24
CA LEU A 33 5.56 -24.61 71.62
C LEU A 33 5.00 -24.18 70.26
N PHE A 34 4.53 -25.13 69.46
CA PHE A 34 3.89 -24.85 68.17
C PHE A 34 2.63 -23.99 68.34
N PHE A 35 1.81 -24.27 69.35
CA PHE A 35 0.63 -23.48 69.66
C PHE A 35 0.99 -22.04 70.04
N PHE A 36 2.01 -21.83 70.87
CA PHE A 36 2.50 -20.50 71.23
C PHE A 36 3.13 -19.73 70.06
N ILE A 37 3.78 -20.40 69.11
CA ILE A 37 4.29 -19.78 67.86
C ILE A 37 3.13 -19.28 67.01
N VAL A 38 2.10 -20.10 66.82
CA VAL A 38 0.92 -19.71 66.03
C VAL A 38 0.22 -18.53 66.70
N LEU A 39 0.06 -18.57 68.03
CA LEU A 39 -0.51 -17.46 68.79
C LEU A 39 0.35 -16.18 68.66
N PHE A 40 1.68 -16.31 68.70
CA PHE A 40 2.61 -15.21 68.52
C PHE A 40 2.54 -14.62 67.11
N PHE A 41 2.44 -15.43 66.06
CA PHE A 41 2.26 -14.94 64.69
C PHE A 41 0.93 -14.23 64.50
N ILE A 42 -0.16 -14.74 65.09
CA ILE A 42 -1.46 -14.06 65.08
C ILE A 42 -1.36 -12.71 65.79
N LEU A 43 -0.72 -12.67 66.96
CA LEU A 43 -0.51 -11.42 67.70
C LEU A 43 0.42 -10.44 66.96
N ALA A 44 1.47 -10.93 66.30
CA ALA A 44 2.39 -10.12 65.53
C ALA A 44 1.72 -9.53 64.28
N VAL A 45 0.88 -10.29 63.59
CA VAL A 45 0.06 -9.80 62.47
C VAL A 45 -0.96 -8.77 62.97
N PHE A 46 -1.61 -9.03 64.12
CA PHE A 46 -2.53 -8.08 64.73
C PHE A 46 -1.84 -6.77 65.14
N VAL A 47 -0.65 -6.85 65.76
CA VAL A 47 0.15 -5.68 66.14
C VAL A 47 0.66 -4.95 64.89
N TYR A 48 1.05 -5.67 63.84
CA TYR A 48 1.45 -5.09 62.57
C TYR A 48 0.32 -4.28 61.93
N TYR A 49 -0.89 -4.84 61.88
CA TYR A 49 -2.06 -4.15 61.32
C TYR A 49 -2.57 -3.01 62.20
N LYS A 50 -2.50 -3.15 63.53
CA LYS A 50 -3.05 -2.17 64.47
C LYS A 50 -2.09 -1.03 64.81
N TYR A 51 -0.78 -1.28 64.82
CA TYR A 51 0.21 -0.32 65.33
C TYR A 51 1.35 0.01 64.37
N ILE A 52 1.71 -0.87 63.43
CA ILE A 52 2.87 -0.67 62.54
C ILE A 52 2.45 -0.21 61.14
N ARG A 53 1.20 -0.45 60.73
CA ARG A 53 0.64 0.14 59.51
C ARG A 53 0.59 1.65 59.67
N VAL A 54 1.68 2.29 59.26
CA VAL A 54 1.78 3.73 59.02
C VAL A 54 0.61 4.05 58.11
N ARG A 55 -0.39 4.77 58.65
CA ARG A 55 -1.39 5.42 57.80
C ARG A 55 -0.58 6.24 56.78
N PRO A 56 -0.84 6.12 55.48
CA PRO A 56 -0.20 7.01 54.52
C PRO A 56 -0.38 8.44 55.04
N LYS A 57 0.71 9.21 55.07
CA LYS A 57 0.67 10.63 55.42
C LYS A 57 -0.54 11.24 54.74
N GLU A 58 -1.46 11.78 55.53
CA GLU A 58 -2.43 12.75 55.04
C GLU A 58 -1.60 13.84 54.38
N ALA A 59 -1.54 13.79 53.04
CA ALA A 59 -1.25 14.98 52.26
C ALA A 59 -2.23 16.04 52.77
N ALA A 60 -1.71 17.24 53.04
CA ALA A 60 -2.49 18.39 53.46
C ALA A 60 -3.84 18.38 52.74
N GLU A 61 -4.93 18.49 53.51
CA GLU A 61 -6.29 18.49 52.99
C GLU A 61 -6.32 19.27 51.67
N PRO A 62 -6.57 18.63 50.51
CA PRO A 62 -7.01 19.40 49.39
C PRO A 62 -8.26 20.09 49.89
N LYS A 63 -8.27 21.44 49.84
CA LYS A 63 -9.48 22.24 50.02
C LYS A 63 -10.62 21.44 49.43
N LYS A 64 -11.61 21.08 50.27
CA LYS A 64 -12.80 20.30 49.87
C LYS A 64 -13.06 20.59 48.40
N PRO A 65 -12.99 19.60 47.47
CA PRO A 65 -13.41 19.86 46.12
C PRO A 65 -14.82 20.42 46.28
N GLN A 66 -15.02 21.68 45.86
CA GLN A 66 -16.36 22.17 45.66
C GLN A 66 -17.01 21.08 44.84
N LYS A 67 -18.08 20.46 45.37
CA LYS A 67 -18.96 19.64 44.54
C LYS A 67 -19.13 20.44 43.26
N PRO A 68 -18.78 19.90 42.07
CA PRO A 68 -19.13 20.58 40.84
C PRO A 68 -20.60 20.93 40.99
N GLN A 69 -20.92 22.22 40.89
CA GLN A 69 -22.31 22.64 40.81
C GLN A 69 -22.83 22.09 39.48
N PHE A 70 -23.28 20.85 39.51
CA PHE A 70 -24.07 20.29 38.44
C PHE A 70 -25.37 21.05 38.45
N VAL A 71 -25.61 21.78 37.36
CA VAL A 71 -26.92 22.32 37.06
C VAL A 71 -27.80 21.10 36.77
N ALA A 72 -28.52 20.64 37.78
CA ALA A 72 -29.59 19.66 37.62
C ALA A 72 -30.71 20.34 36.82
N GLY A 73 -30.60 20.26 35.50
CA GLY A 73 -31.64 20.63 34.55
C GLY A 73 -31.68 19.56 33.48
N THR A 74 -32.87 19.07 33.17
CA THR A 74 -33.21 18.21 32.02
C THR A 74 -32.74 18.89 30.73
N THR A 75 -31.45 18.77 30.44
CA THR A 75 -30.83 19.42 29.30
C THR A 75 -30.76 18.40 28.19
N VAL A 76 -31.73 18.52 27.28
CA VAL A 76 -31.84 17.71 26.09
C VAL A 76 -30.52 17.72 25.31
N ASN A 77 -29.94 16.54 25.05
CA ASN A 77 -28.63 16.39 24.40
C ASN A 77 -28.73 16.67 22.89
N ARG A 78 -28.32 17.87 22.45
CA ARG A 78 -28.42 18.34 21.04
C ARG A 78 -27.99 17.30 20.01
N LEU A 79 -26.83 16.66 20.20
CA LEU A 79 -26.27 15.68 19.25
C LEU A 79 -27.14 14.44 19.12
N ILE A 80 -27.53 13.86 20.25
CA ILE A 80 -28.41 12.69 20.28
C ILE A 80 -29.77 13.04 19.67
N GLU A 81 -30.36 14.19 20.00
CA GLU A 81 -31.61 14.63 19.38
C GLU A 81 -31.49 14.80 17.87
N SER A 82 -30.41 15.44 17.41
CA SER A 82 -30.18 15.68 15.98
C SER A 82 -30.06 14.37 15.22
N LEU A 83 -29.41 13.36 15.81
CA LEU A 83 -29.22 12.04 15.21
C LEU A 83 -30.56 11.31 14.98
N PHE A 84 -31.53 11.47 15.88
CA PHE A 84 -32.85 10.83 15.81
C PHE A 84 -33.95 11.77 15.28
N THR A 85 -33.59 12.87 14.62
CA THR A 85 -34.58 13.81 14.09
C THR A 85 -35.36 13.16 12.95
N GLY A 86 -36.69 13.10 13.09
CA GLY A 86 -37.57 12.44 12.11
C GLY A 86 -37.65 10.91 12.26
N GLU A 87 -37.00 10.33 13.27
CA GLU A 87 -37.06 8.89 13.52
C GLU A 87 -38.41 8.48 14.13
N THR A 88 -39.04 7.45 13.56
CA THR A 88 -40.34 6.94 13.99
C THR A 88 -40.27 5.51 14.56
N SER A 89 -39.14 4.82 14.41
CA SER A 89 -38.97 3.47 14.92
C SER A 89 -39.01 3.44 16.45
N PRO A 90 -39.88 2.60 17.08
CA PRO A 90 -39.97 2.52 18.52
C PRO A 90 -38.67 2.01 19.16
N GLU A 91 -37.93 1.17 18.46
CA GLU A 91 -36.63 0.64 18.91
C GLU A 91 -35.58 1.75 19.00
N TYR A 92 -35.51 2.62 18.00
CA TYR A 92 -34.53 3.70 17.93
C TYR A 92 -34.89 4.87 18.87
N ILE A 93 -36.18 5.13 19.05
CA ILE A 93 -36.65 6.04 20.11
C ILE A 93 -36.29 5.50 21.50
N ALA A 94 -36.38 4.18 21.72
CA ALA A 94 -35.94 3.56 22.96
C ALA A 94 -34.43 3.67 23.17
N LEU A 95 -33.62 3.46 22.13
CA LEU A 95 -32.16 3.66 22.17
C LEU A 95 -31.80 5.08 22.60
N LYS A 96 -32.40 6.09 21.97
CA LYS A 96 -32.26 7.51 22.32
C LYS A 96 -32.57 7.74 23.81
N ASN A 97 -33.74 7.32 24.26
CA ASN A 97 -34.20 7.55 25.63
C ASN A 97 -33.33 6.84 26.68
N LEU A 98 -32.93 5.59 26.40
CA LEU A 98 -32.04 4.83 27.27
C LEU A 98 -30.65 5.45 27.34
N THR A 99 -30.13 5.97 26.22
CA THR A 99 -28.84 6.67 26.21
C THR A 99 -28.89 7.90 27.12
N ASN A 100 -29.88 8.77 26.96
CA ASN A 100 -30.07 9.94 27.82
C ASN A 100 -30.21 9.55 29.29
N TYR A 101 -30.98 8.50 29.59
CA TYR A 101 -31.12 7.98 30.96
C TYR A 101 -29.79 7.53 31.58
N TYR A 102 -28.94 6.81 30.83
CA TYR A 102 -27.64 6.37 31.34
C TYR A 102 -26.62 7.51 31.45
N ILE A 103 -26.75 8.56 30.63
CA ILE A 103 -25.97 9.81 30.79
C ILE A 103 -26.33 10.46 32.13
N ASP A 104 -27.61 10.65 32.42
CA ASP A 104 -28.09 11.26 33.66
C ASP A 104 -27.64 10.45 34.89
N LYS A 105 -27.76 9.11 34.82
CA LYS A 105 -27.26 8.19 35.85
C LYS A 105 -25.75 8.31 36.08
N TYR A 106 -24.97 8.46 35.02
CA TYR A 106 -23.53 8.61 35.13
C TYR A 106 -23.16 9.93 35.81
N ILE A 107 -23.89 11.00 35.52
CA ILE A 107 -23.73 12.31 36.16
C ILE A 107 -24.05 12.22 37.66
N GLU A 108 -25.08 11.46 38.04
CA GLU A 108 -25.42 11.22 39.45
C GLU A 108 -24.34 10.40 40.20
N ASN A 109 -23.78 9.38 39.55
CA ASN A 109 -22.74 8.52 40.13
C ASN A 109 -21.73 8.03 39.08
N SER A 110 -20.65 8.80 38.89
CA SER A 110 -19.64 8.54 37.87
C SER A 110 -18.73 7.33 38.14
N LEU A 111 -18.87 6.67 39.29
CA LEU A 111 -18.09 5.50 39.70
C LEU A 111 -18.88 4.19 39.59
N ASP A 112 -20.14 4.23 39.16
CA ASP A 112 -20.94 3.02 39.00
C ASP A 112 -20.55 2.25 37.73
N ALA A 113 -19.88 1.11 37.92
CA ALA A 113 -19.44 0.23 36.83
C ALA A 113 -20.62 -0.29 35.98
N LEU A 114 -21.82 -0.49 36.56
CA LEU A 114 -22.99 -0.92 35.79
C LEU A 114 -23.44 0.17 34.82
N THR A 115 -23.48 1.41 35.28
CA THR A 115 -23.82 2.57 34.45
C THR A 115 -22.78 2.82 33.37
N ILE A 116 -21.48 2.69 33.67
CA ILE A 116 -20.39 2.79 32.66
C ILE A 116 -20.57 1.74 31.56
N ASN A 117 -20.76 0.48 31.94
CA ASN A 117 -20.92 -0.61 30.98
C ASN A 117 -22.20 -0.48 30.15
N ALA A 118 -23.30 -0.02 30.76
CA ALA A 118 -24.52 0.28 30.03
C ALA A 118 -24.32 1.42 29.01
N LEU A 119 -23.63 2.50 29.39
CA LEU A 119 -23.39 3.63 28.50
C LEU A 119 -22.43 3.28 27.36
N ASN A 120 -21.38 2.49 27.61
CA ASN A 120 -20.52 1.92 26.56
C ASN A 120 -21.32 1.06 25.56
N THR A 121 -22.26 0.27 26.07
CA THR A 121 -23.13 -0.55 25.22
C THR A 121 -24.00 0.35 24.34
N LYS A 122 -24.57 1.42 24.91
CA LYS A 122 -25.37 2.39 24.13
C LYS A 122 -24.54 3.16 23.12
N TYR A 123 -23.29 3.49 23.43
CA TYR A 123 -22.37 4.07 22.45
C TYR A 123 -22.23 3.17 21.21
N TRP A 124 -21.94 1.87 21.37
CA TRP A 124 -21.83 0.96 20.22
C TRP A 124 -23.15 0.78 19.48
N GLU A 125 -24.29 0.71 20.19
CA GLU A 125 -25.61 0.66 19.55
C GLU A 125 -25.88 1.93 18.70
N LEU A 126 -25.42 3.11 19.14
CA LEU A 126 -25.50 4.34 18.34
C LEU A 126 -24.63 4.29 17.08
N VAL A 127 -23.40 3.76 17.18
CA VAL A 127 -22.52 3.59 16.02
C VAL A 127 -23.18 2.67 14.98
N LEU A 128 -23.74 1.54 15.43
CA LEU A 128 -24.45 0.60 14.57
C LEU A 128 -25.72 1.21 13.97
N TYR A 129 -26.45 2.03 14.73
CA TYR A 129 -27.58 2.80 14.21
C TYR A 129 -27.14 3.71 13.06
N ILE A 130 -26.07 4.50 13.24
CA ILE A 130 -25.54 5.40 12.21
C ILE A 130 -25.21 4.62 10.94
N ILE A 131 -24.44 3.52 11.06
CA ILE A 131 -24.06 2.68 9.92
C ILE A 131 -25.30 2.13 9.19
N ASN A 132 -26.29 1.62 9.92
CA ASN A 132 -27.52 1.10 9.32
C ASN A 132 -28.29 2.18 8.56
N GLN A 133 -28.35 3.41 9.07
CA GLN A 133 -29.05 4.52 8.41
C GLN A 133 -28.37 4.97 7.12
N LYS A 134 -27.04 4.82 6.99
CA LYS A 134 -26.30 5.19 5.78
C LYS A 134 -26.74 4.43 4.54
N PHE A 135 -27.10 3.16 4.70
CA PHE A 135 -27.50 2.31 3.57
C PHE A 135 -29.02 2.09 3.46
N LYS A 136 -29.81 2.39 4.50
CA LYS A 136 -31.28 2.26 4.49
C LYS A 136 -31.99 3.30 3.61
N ASN A 137 -31.44 4.52 3.51
CA ASN A 137 -32.13 5.63 2.85
C ASN A 137 -32.01 5.64 1.31
N GLY A 138 -31.39 4.62 0.69
CA GLY A 138 -31.49 4.33 -0.75
C GLY A 138 -30.95 5.38 -1.73
N THR A 139 -30.48 6.54 -1.27
CA THR A 139 -29.96 7.64 -2.09
C THR A 139 -28.44 7.77 -2.05
N GLY A 140 -27.75 6.95 -1.25
CA GLY A 140 -26.30 6.98 -1.09
C GLY A 140 -25.58 6.09 -2.11
N ASN A 141 -24.38 6.50 -2.52
CA ASN A 141 -23.44 5.64 -3.23
C ASN A 141 -23.17 4.38 -2.38
N LEU A 142 -23.46 3.18 -2.89
CA LEU A 142 -23.20 1.93 -2.16
C LEU A 142 -21.70 1.65 -1.99
N LEU A 143 -20.85 2.38 -2.70
CA LEU A 143 -19.41 2.16 -2.75
C LEU A 143 -18.64 3.04 -1.76
N ASP A 144 -19.28 4.06 -1.22
CA ASP A 144 -18.64 5.02 -0.32
C ASP A 144 -19.57 5.35 0.85
N ILE A 145 -18.99 5.63 2.02
CA ILE A 145 -19.70 6.02 3.22
C ILE A 145 -19.18 7.36 3.73
N ALA A 146 -20.04 8.36 3.66
CA ALA A 146 -19.77 9.70 4.16
C ALA A 146 -20.49 9.95 5.49
N PHE A 147 -19.74 10.43 6.48
CA PHE A 147 -20.25 10.82 7.80
C PHE A 147 -20.34 12.34 7.92
N SER A 148 -21.45 12.83 8.47
CA SER A 148 -21.63 14.22 8.89
C SER A 148 -20.73 14.54 10.10
N GLU A 149 -20.50 15.82 10.35
CA GLU A 149 -19.66 16.26 11.46
C GLU A 149 -20.19 15.80 12.84
N ASP A 150 -21.51 15.79 13.03
CA ASP A 150 -22.12 15.32 14.28
C ASP A 150 -22.01 13.78 14.43
N GLU A 151 -22.07 13.01 13.33
CA GLU A 151 -21.80 11.56 13.36
C GLU A 151 -20.32 11.25 13.63
N LYS A 152 -19.39 12.00 13.02
CA LYS A 152 -17.94 11.87 13.31
C LYS A 152 -17.64 12.14 14.77
N LYS A 153 -18.23 13.20 15.36
CA LYS A 153 -18.11 13.49 16.79
C LYS A 153 -18.54 12.32 17.67
N ILE A 154 -19.65 11.68 17.33
CA ILE A 154 -20.13 10.51 18.06
C ILE A 154 -19.20 9.33 17.86
N ILE A 155 -18.85 8.97 16.62
CA ILE A 155 -18.11 7.75 16.30
C ILE A 155 -16.62 7.85 16.67
N ASP A 156 -15.95 8.94 16.34
CA ASP A 156 -14.50 9.06 16.50
C ASP A 156 -14.13 9.37 17.96
N PHE A 157 -14.88 10.26 18.61
CA PHE A 157 -14.58 10.77 19.95
C PHE A 157 -15.48 10.21 21.05
N ALA A 158 -16.50 9.41 20.73
CA ALA A 158 -17.56 9.01 21.65
C ALA A 158 -18.16 10.20 22.43
N TYR A 159 -18.33 11.33 21.73
CA TYR A 159 -18.87 12.56 22.31
C TYR A 159 -20.39 12.52 22.32
N LEU A 160 -20.96 12.08 23.46
CA LEU A 160 -22.41 11.90 23.63
C LEU A 160 -23.12 13.13 24.21
N SER A 161 -22.46 13.87 25.10
CA SER A 161 -23.03 15.04 25.77
C SER A 161 -21.95 15.94 26.37
N ASN A 162 -22.15 17.26 26.31
CA ASN A 162 -21.36 18.23 27.06
C ASN A 162 -21.38 17.99 28.57
N ASN A 163 -22.47 17.43 29.09
CA ASN A 163 -22.65 17.21 30.53
C ASN A 163 -21.74 16.09 31.08
N LEU A 164 -21.20 15.23 30.21
CA LEU A 164 -20.24 14.20 30.59
C LEU A 164 -18.82 14.77 30.77
N ILE A 165 -18.53 15.94 30.21
CA ILE A 165 -17.19 16.52 30.19
C ILE A 165 -16.95 17.24 31.52
N MET A 166 -16.18 16.58 32.39
CA MET A 166 -15.77 17.09 33.69
C MET A 166 -14.64 18.11 33.54
N SER A 167 -14.90 19.28 32.95
CA SER A 167 -13.90 20.35 32.83
C SER A 167 -14.39 21.65 33.47
N GLY A 168 -13.58 22.25 34.34
CA GLY A 168 -13.89 23.53 35.02
C GLY A 168 -13.88 24.77 34.11
N GLY A 169 -13.90 24.61 32.78
CA GLY A 169 -13.92 25.68 31.79
C GLY A 169 -14.85 25.35 30.62
N THR A 170 -15.19 26.34 29.80
CA THR A 170 -16.08 26.17 28.64
C THR A 170 -15.43 25.28 27.59
N PHE A 171 -15.92 24.04 27.43
CA PHE A 171 -15.60 23.18 26.31
C PHE A 171 -16.21 23.75 25.02
N ASN A 172 -15.48 23.68 23.90
CA ASN A 172 -15.94 24.11 22.59
C ASN A 172 -15.87 22.91 21.64
N GLU A 173 -16.99 22.53 21.04
CA GLU A 173 -17.09 21.40 20.11
C GLU A 173 -16.12 21.52 18.93
N ASN A 174 -15.85 22.76 18.45
CA ASN A 174 -14.93 23.01 17.34
C ASN A 174 -13.47 22.61 17.66
N SER A 175 -13.15 22.35 18.94
CA SER A 175 -11.83 21.86 19.32
C SER A 175 -11.59 20.39 19.00
N LEU A 176 -12.65 19.60 18.73
CA LEU A 176 -12.55 18.21 18.28
C LEU A 176 -12.02 18.14 16.84
N ASP A 177 -12.47 19.02 15.96
CA ASP A 177 -11.98 19.04 14.57
C ASP A 177 -10.50 19.41 14.49
N GLU A 178 -9.98 20.17 15.46
CA GLU A 178 -8.57 20.53 15.57
C GLU A 178 -7.71 19.46 16.26
N SER A 179 -8.29 18.52 17.01
CA SER A 179 -7.50 17.56 17.80
C SER A 179 -6.81 16.51 16.94
N LEU A 180 -7.48 16.04 15.89
CA LEU A 180 -6.96 14.99 14.99
C LEU A 180 -6.42 15.53 13.65
N ARG A 181 -6.32 16.85 13.51
CA ARG A 181 -5.58 17.47 12.40
C ARG A 181 -4.07 17.36 12.64
N SER A 182 -3.35 17.02 11.58
CA SER A 182 -1.88 17.04 11.57
C SER A 182 -1.38 18.11 10.60
N GLU A 183 -0.43 18.90 11.07
CA GLU A 183 0.32 19.84 10.23
C GLU A 183 1.71 19.31 9.92
N ASN A 184 2.12 18.18 10.51
CA ASN A 184 3.46 17.63 10.38
C ASN A 184 3.47 16.30 9.63
N PHE A 185 4.65 15.85 9.26
CA PHE A 185 4.93 14.49 8.80
C PHE A 185 6.37 14.12 9.12
N ILE A 186 6.65 12.82 9.20
CA ILE A 186 8.03 12.32 9.31
C ILE A 186 8.59 12.18 7.90
N LYS A 187 9.74 12.81 7.63
CA LYS A 187 10.39 12.69 6.32
C LYS A 187 10.75 11.21 6.05
N ASP A 188 10.53 10.78 4.82
CA ASP A 188 10.85 9.42 4.34
C ASP A 188 10.05 8.28 5.00
N HIS A 189 9.04 8.61 5.82
CA HIS A 189 8.14 7.64 6.46
C HIS A 189 6.68 8.05 6.21
N ASP A 190 6.00 7.32 5.33
CA ASP A 190 4.58 7.53 5.05
C ASP A 190 3.71 6.72 6.03
N ILE A 191 3.31 7.36 7.12
CA ILE A 191 2.44 6.78 8.14
C ILE A 191 1.10 7.51 8.06
N LYS A 192 0.01 6.76 7.85
CA LYS A 192 -1.33 7.33 7.78
C LYS A 192 -1.98 7.33 9.15
N PHE A 193 -2.79 8.36 9.40
CA PHE A 193 -3.65 8.47 10.57
C PHE A 193 -5.10 8.30 10.16
N TYR A 194 -5.78 7.41 10.83
CA TYR A 194 -7.21 7.19 10.70
C TYR A 194 -7.93 7.52 12.00
N THR A 195 -9.12 8.08 11.85
CA THR A 195 -10.21 7.96 12.82
C THR A 195 -11.06 6.75 12.47
N ILE A 196 -11.96 6.31 13.35
CA ILE A 196 -12.86 5.18 13.08
C ILE A 196 -13.66 5.43 11.80
N THR A 197 -14.23 6.62 11.61
CA THR A 197 -15.00 6.96 10.41
C THR A 197 -14.17 6.83 9.14
N SER A 198 -12.98 7.45 9.09
CA SER A 198 -12.09 7.36 7.92
C SER A 198 -11.61 5.93 7.64
N TRP A 199 -11.33 5.15 8.69
CA TRP A 199 -10.93 3.75 8.56
C TRP A 199 -12.06 2.87 8.04
N LEU A 200 -13.30 3.11 8.46
CA LEU A 200 -14.47 2.41 7.93
C LEU A 200 -14.72 2.75 6.45
N SER A 201 -14.58 4.02 6.07
CA SER A 201 -14.69 4.44 4.67
C SER A 201 -13.63 3.76 3.81
N ASP A 202 -12.36 3.79 4.22
CA ASP A 202 -11.29 3.13 3.45
C ASP A 202 -11.42 1.60 3.44
N SER A 203 -11.84 0.99 4.55
CA SER A 203 -12.13 -0.44 4.61
C SER A 203 -13.28 -0.83 3.68
N LEU A 204 -14.31 0.00 3.56
CA LEU A 204 -15.43 -0.23 2.64
C LEU A 204 -14.98 -0.07 1.17
N ASN A 205 -14.16 0.92 0.88
CA ASN A 205 -13.59 1.11 -0.44
C ASN A 205 -12.70 -0.08 -0.86
N GLU A 206 -11.94 -0.65 0.08
CA GLU A 206 -11.18 -1.88 -0.15
C GLU A 206 -12.11 -3.08 -0.38
N PHE A 207 -13.13 -3.25 0.47
CA PHE A 207 -14.10 -4.35 0.37
C PHE A 207 -14.88 -4.34 -0.96
N THR A 208 -15.31 -3.15 -1.39
CA THR A 208 -16.02 -2.94 -2.67
C THR A 208 -15.08 -2.89 -3.88
N SER A 209 -13.76 -3.03 -3.65
CA SER A 209 -12.71 -2.97 -4.67
C SER A 209 -12.64 -1.64 -5.43
N SER A 210 -13.20 -0.55 -4.91
CA SER A 210 -13.25 0.76 -5.58
C SER A 210 -11.85 1.29 -5.91
N TYR A 211 -10.92 1.26 -4.94
CA TYR A 211 -9.52 1.64 -5.18
C TYR A 211 -8.77 0.67 -6.11
N ALA A 212 -9.11 -0.63 -6.06
CA ALA A 212 -8.46 -1.62 -6.90
C ALA A 212 -8.84 -1.40 -8.37
N ILE A 213 -10.10 -1.05 -8.65
CA ILE A 213 -10.60 -0.77 -10.00
C ILE A 213 -9.87 0.45 -10.58
N GLU A 214 -9.84 1.58 -9.87
CA GLU A 214 -9.16 2.80 -10.37
C GLU A 214 -7.68 2.55 -10.65
N ARG A 215 -6.98 1.89 -9.72
CA ARG A 215 -5.56 1.54 -9.90
C ARG A 215 -5.35 0.60 -11.09
N LEU A 216 -6.16 -0.45 -11.21
CA LEU A 216 -6.05 -1.43 -12.29
C LEU A 216 -6.43 -0.81 -13.64
N GLN A 217 -7.38 0.12 -13.68
CA GLN A 217 -7.72 0.89 -14.88
C GLN A 217 -6.53 1.75 -15.32
N LEU A 218 -5.91 2.49 -14.39
CA LEU A 218 -4.71 3.27 -14.69
C LEU A 218 -3.54 2.38 -15.15
N GLU A 219 -3.35 1.22 -14.53
CA GLU A 219 -2.35 0.24 -14.95
C GLU A 219 -2.66 -0.31 -16.36
N PHE A 220 -3.92 -0.60 -16.65
CA PHE A 220 -4.37 -1.06 -17.96
C PHE A 220 -4.11 -0.01 -19.04
N GLU A 221 -4.44 1.26 -18.80
CA GLU A 221 -4.17 2.37 -19.72
C GLU A 221 -2.67 2.54 -19.98
N ASN A 222 -1.85 2.46 -18.91
CA ASN A 222 -0.40 2.50 -19.02
C ASN A 222 0.15 1.32 -19.86
N LEU A 223 -0.40 0.12 -19.69
CA LEU A 223 -0.01 -1.06 -20.48
C LEU A 223 -0.42 -0.90 -21.94
N VAL A 224 -1.61 -0.36 -22.24
CA VAL A 224 -2.07 -0.07 -23.61
C VAL A 224 -1.12 0.92 -24.29
N SER A 225 -0.72 1.99 -23.60
CA SER A 225 0.25 2.95 -24.11
C SER A 225 1.61 2.31 -24.42
N LYS A 226 2.16 1.52 -23.48
CA LYS A 226 3.42 0.78 -23.66
C LYS A 226 3.38 -0.20 -24.83
N ILE A 227 2.26 -0.92 -25.01
CA ILE A 227 2.06 -1.82 -26.16
C ILE A 227 2.08 -1.02 -27.46
N SER A 228 1.40 0.13 -27.51
CA SER A 228 1.39 1.00 -28.69
C SER A 228 2.79 1.46 -29.06
N ILE A 229 3.59 1.91 -28.08
CA ILE A 229 4.98 2.35 -28.29
C ILE A 229 5.84 1.19 -28.79
N ALA A 230 5.84 0.05 -28.08
CA ALA A 230 6.65 -1.11 -28.47
C ALA A 230 6.28 -1.66 -29.86
N SER A 231 5.01 -1.57 -30.25
CA SER A 231 4.52 -1.96 -31.58
C SER A 231 5.07 -1.03 -32.67
N GLN A 232 5.07 0.28 -32.42
CA GLN A 232 5.65 1.27 -33.34
C GLN A 232 7.16 1.08 -33.48
N GLU A 233 7.89 0.82 -32.39
CA GLU A 233 9.33 0.55 -32.44
C GLU A 233 9.64 -0.71 -33.26
N LYS A 234 8.88 -1.80 -33.08
CA LYS A 234 9.01 -3.00 -33.91
C LYS A 234 8.80 -2.69 -35.39
N GLU A 235 7.78 -1.89 -35.71
CA GLU A 235 7.48 -1.49 -37.09
C GLU A 235 8.61 -0.66 -37.71
N ILE A 236 9.21 0.27 -36.95
CA ILE A 236 10.36 1.06 -37.40
C ILE A 236 11.56 0.15 -37.71
N SER A 237 11.87 -0.83 -36.85
CA SER A 237 12.97 -1.78 -37.10
C SER A 237 12.69 -2.65 -38.34
N LEU A 238 11.44 -3.09 -38.54
CA LEU A 238 11.03 -3.81 -39.75
C LEU A 238 11.19 -2.98 -41.03
N LYS A 239 10.74 -1.71 -41.03
CA LYS A 239 10.88 -0.79 -42.16
C LYS A 239 12.35 -0.47 -42.44
N THR A 240 13.16 -0.25 -41.40
CA THR A 240 14.60 -0.01 -41.52
C THR A 240 15.32 -1.21 -42.16
N ARG A 241 14.97 -2.43 -41.75
CA ARG A 241 15.52 -3.66 -42.35
C ARG A 241 15.14 -3.80 -43.82
N LYS A 242 13.88 -3.53 -44.18
CA LYS A 242 13.42 -3.55 -45.58
C LYS A 242 14.17 -2.53 -46.45
N LEU A 243 14.39 -1.32 -45.93
CA LEU A 243 15.19 -0.30 -46.59
C LEU A 243 16.63 -0.74 -46.82
N LEU A 244 17.27 -1.35 -45.81
CA LEU A 244 18.64 -1.86 -45.93
C LEU A 244 18.75 -2.93 -47.01
N LEU A 245 17.82 -3.89 -47.05
CA LEU A 245 17.76 -4.91 -48.11
C LEU A 245 17.54 -4.30 -49.50
N TYR A 246 16.70 -3.26 -49.59
CA TYR A 246 16.49 -2.52 -50.82
C TYR A 246 17.76 -1.75 -51.27
N GLU A 247 18.49 -1.13 -50.36
CA GLU A 247 19.74 -0.42 -50.70
C GLU A 247 20.81 -1.39 -51.20
N ILE A 248 20.92 -2.57 -50.58
CA ILE A 248 21.81 -3.63 -51.03
C ILE A 248 21.40 -4.10 -52.44
N SER A 249 20.10 -4.26 -52.70
CA SER A 249 19.58 -4.68 -54.01
C SER A 249 19.85 -3.66 -55.11
N LYS A 250 19.60 -2.38 -54.84
CA LYS A 250 19.83 -1.26 -55.76
C LYS A 250 21.32 -1.11 -56.11
N GLN A 251 22.22 -1.21 -55.14
CA GLN A 251 23.67 -1.10 -55.36
C GLN A 251 24.26 -2.29 -56.13
N ASN A 252 23.54 -3.42 -56.19
CA ASN A 252 24.02 -4.67 -56.76
C ASN A 252 23.09 -5.26 -57.82
N ALA A 253 22.33 -4.40 -58.50
CA ALA A 253 21.36 -4.80 -59.51
C ALA A 253 22.01 -5.70 -60.59
N GLY A 254 21.31 -6.79 -60.96
CA GLY A 254 21.75 -7.75 -61.98
C GLY A 254 22.77 -8.78 -61.51
N LYS A 255 23.21 -8.77 -60.24
CA LYS A 255 24.15 -9.78 -59.73
C LYS A 255 23.42 -11.09 -59.34
N PRO A 256 23.98 -12.28 -59.67
CA PRO A 256 23.33 -13.57 -59.43
C PRO A 256 23.03 -13.87 -57.95
N PHE A 257 23.88 -13.42 -57.02
CA PHE A 257 23.70 -13.68 -55.59
C PHE A 257 22.44 -13.03 -55.02
N LEU A 258 21.92 -11.97 -55.67
CA LEU A 258 20.86 -11.14 -55.12
C LEU A 258 19.55 -11.92 -54.91
N LYS A 259 19.27 -12.86 -55.80
CA LYS A 259 18.10 -13.76 -55.71
C LYS A 259 18.21 -14.70 -54.51
N ALA A 260 19.42 -15.18 -54.23
CA ALA A 260 19.70 -16.02 -53.06
C ALA A 260 19.54 -15.21 -51.76
N LEU A 261 20.15 -14.01 -51.70
CA LEU A 261 20.03 -13.08 -50.57
C LEU A 261 18.59 -12.75 -50.17
N MET A 262 17.75 -12.43 -51.16
CA MET A 262 16.34 -12.12 -50.91
C MET A 262 15.58 -13.36 -50.41
N ALA A 263 15.82 -14.54 -51.01
CA ALA A 263 15.21 -15.79 -50.56
C ALA A 263 15.63 -16.18 -49.14
N THR A 264 16.91 -16.00 -48.79
CA THR A 264 17.43 -16.25 -47.43
C THR A 264 16.82 -15.27 -46.43
N SER A 265 16.67 -14.00 -46.79
CA SER A 265 16.04 -12.98 -45.94
C SER A 265 14.54 -13.24 -45.72
N GLU A 266 13.81 -13.69 -46.74
CA GLU A 266 12.41 -14.11 -46.60
C GLU A 266 12.25 -15.33 -45.68
N LYS A 267 13.16 -16.32 -45.77
CA LYS A 267 13.14 -17.47 -44.86
C LYS A 267 13.34 -17.04 -43.40
N ILE A 268 14.23 -16.09 -43.16
CA ILE A 268 14.44 -15.52 -41.82
C ILE A 268 13.15 -14.86 -41.33
N ASP A 269 12.47 -14.08 -42.17
CA ASP A 269 11.24 -13.37 -41.79
C ASP A 269 10.12 -14.32 -41.38
N ARG A 270 9.97 -15.46 -42.06
CA ARG A 270 8.98 -16.49 -41.72
C ARG A 270 9.22 -17.18 -40.37
N ILE A 271 10.45 -17.11 -39.85
CA ILE A 271 10.87 -17.84 -38.65
C ILE A 271 10.97 -16.91 -37.43
N ILE A 272 11.19 -15.61 -37.62
CA ILE A 272 11.39 -14.63 -36.54
C ILE A 272 10.22 -14.62 -35.54
N ASP A 273 8.97 -14.64 -36.00
CA ASP A 273 7.81 -14.57 -35.09
C ASP A 273 7.71 -15.84 -34.23
N ALA A 274 7.87 -17.02 -34.84
CA ALA A 274 7.89 -18.31 -34.13
C ALA A 274 9.07 -18.38 -33.14
N TYR A 275 10.26 -17.92 -33.54
CA TYR A 275 11.42 -17.85 -32.64
C TYR A 275 11.15 -16.92 -31.45
N SER A 276 10.58 -15.73 -31.70
CA SER A 276 10.28 -14.74 -30.66
C SER A 276 9.27 -15.28 -29.65
N PHE A 277 8.25 -16.00 -30.12
CA PHE A 277 7.26 -16.66 -29.26
C PHE A 277 7.89 -17.71 -28.32
N TYR A 278 8.73 -18.60 -28.87
CA TYR A 278 9.40 -19.62 -28.06
C TYR A 278 10.45 -19.04 -27.11
N LYS A 279 11.19 -18.03 -27.56
CA LYS A 279 12.12 -17.27 -26.73
C LYS A 279 11.39 -16.62 -25.55
N TYR A 280 10.27 -15.95 -25.80
CA TYR A 280 9.41 -15.37 -24.76
C TYR A 280 8.91 -16.42 -23.76
N LYS A 281 8.41 -17.58 -24.22
CA LYS A 281 7.96 -18.68 -23.33
C LYS A 281 9.08 -19.15 -22.40
N THR A 282 10.28 -19.31 -22.96
CA THR A 282 11.48 -19.75 -22.23
C THR A 282 11.88 -18.72 -21.16
N GLU A 283 11.95 -17.44 -21.52
CA GLU A 283 12.36 -16.35 -20.62
C GLU A 283 11.32 -16.07 -19.53
N SER A 284 10.04 -16.26 -19.84
CA SER A 284 8.92 -15.97 -18.94
C SER A 284 8.55 -17.15 -18.02
N GLY A 285 9.25 -18.28 -18.12
CA GLY A 285 9.01 -19.46 -17.29
C GLY A 285 7.73 -20.23 -17.59
N PHE A 286 7.13 -20.04 -18.78
CA PHE A 286 5.99 -20.85 -19.21
C PHE A 286 6.46 -22.28 -19.54
N SER A 287 5.65 -23.27 -19.19
CA SER A 287 5.91 -24.66 -19.58
C SER A 287 5.80 -24.81 -21.10
N MET A 288 6.85 -25.33 -21.73
CA MET A 288 6.84 -25.76 -23.13
C MET A 288 6.63 -27.27 -23.21
N THR A 289 5.87 -27.71 -24.22
CA THR A 289 5.78 -29.12 -24.58
C THR A 289 7.10 -29.62 -25.17
N LYS A 290 7.30 -30.94 -25.19
CA LYS A 290 8.52 -31.55 -25.78
C LYS A 290 8.70 -31.19 -27.26
N THR A 291 7.60 -31.04 -28.00
CA THR A 291 7.60 -30.66 -29.42
C THR A 291 8.01 -29.19 -29.58
N GLU A 292 7.46 -28.28 -28.77
CA GLU A 292 7.83 -26.86 -28.80
C GLU A 292 9.29 -26.63 -28.41
N LEU A 293 9.80 -27.35 -27.41
CA LEU A 293 11.21 -27.25 -27.03
C LEU A 293 12.14 -27.73 -28.15
N LEU A 294 11.77 -28.82 -28.84
CA LEU A 294 12.52 -29.33 -29.98
C LEU A 294 12.49 -28.34 -31.16
N GLU A 295 11.35 -27.72 -31.42
CA GLU A 295 11.20 -26.67 -32.43
C GLU A 295 12.04 -25.43 -32.09
N PHE A 296 12.02 -24.97 -30.84
CA PHE A 296 12.86 -23.85 -30.39
C PHE A 296 14.34 -24.13 -30.62
N VAL A 297 14.83 -25.30 -30.18
CA VAL A 297 16.23 -25.72 -30.37
C VAL A 297 16.57 -25.82 -31.86
N ASN A 298 15.66 -26.34 -32.69
CA ASN A 298 15.84 -26.43 -34.14
C ASN A 298 15.89 -25.04 -34.79
N ILE A 299 14.99 -24.13 -34.40
CA ILE A 299 14.96 -22.76 -34.90
C ILE A 299 16.23 -22.01 -34.51
N GLU A 300 16.64 -22.08 -33.24
CA GLU A 300 17.78 -21.36 -32.70
C GLU A 300 19.11 -21.88 -33.25
N ASN A 301 19.34 -23.19 -33.18
CA ASN A 301 20.65 -23.75 -33.52
C ASN A 301 20.80 -24.07 -35.00
N PHE A 302 19.72 -24.43 -35.70
CA PHE A 302 19.81 -24.95 -37.05
C PHE A 302 19.24 -24.01 -38.11
N LEU A 303 18.19 -23.25 -37.84
CA LEU A 303 17.56 -22.41 -38.87
C LEU A 303 18.09 -20.97 -38.85
N ILE A 304 17.96 -20.24 -37.74
CA ILE A 304 18.28 -18.80 -37.73
C ILE A 304 19.78 -18.53 -37.88
N ASN A 305 20.62 -19.31 -37.18
CA ASN A 305 22.07 -19.17 -37.25
C ASN A 305 22.64 -19.68 -38.57
N SER A 306 22.07 -20.76 -39.12
CA SER A 306 22.47 -21.26 -40.45
C SER A 306 22.10 -20.27 -41.55
N LEU A 307 20.87 -19.74 -41.57
CA LEU A 307 20.42 -18.76 -42.55
C LEU A 307 21.22 -17.44 -42.46
N ARG A 308 21.58 -16.99 -41.24
CA ARG A 308 22.46 -15.83 -41.04
C ARG A 308 23.87 -16.09 -41.58
N ASN A 309 24.40 -17.30 -41.45
CA ASN A 309 25.69 -17.68 -42.01
C ASN A 309 25.64 -17.84 -43.54
N GLU A 310 24.56 -18.42 -44.08
CA GLU A 310 24.29 -18.51 -45.52
C GLU A 310 24.26 -17.10 -46.14
N ARG A 311 23.52 -16.17 -45.52
CA ARG A 311 23.51 -14.76 -45.91
C ARG A 311 24.89 -14.10 -45.84
N ARG A 312 25.67 -14.40 -44.80
CA ARG A 312 27.04 -13.85 -44.67
C ARG A 312 27.92 -14.29 -45.84
N GLU A 313 27.82 -15.55 -46.25
CA GLU A 313 28.57 -16.07 -47.40
C GLU A 313 28.07 -15.47 -48.74
N GLU A 314 26.76 -15.26 -48.91
CA GLU A 314 26.19 -14.56 -50.06
C GLU A 314 26.71 -13.11 -50.18
N LEU A 315 26.86 -12.42 -49.05
CA LEU A 315 27.33 -11.03 -48.98
C LEU A 315 28.86 -10.88 -49.05
N LYS A 316 29.62 -11.96 -48.89
CA LYS A 316 31.10 -11.96 -48.77
C LYS A 316 31.83 -11.35 -49.97
N SER A 317 31.20 -11.43 -51.15
CA SER A 317 31.77 -10.94 -52.41
C SER A 317 31.46 -9.45 -52.70
N ILE A 318 30.77 -8.76 -51.80
CA ILE A 318 30.32 -7.38 -51.96
C ILE A 318 31.14 -6.45 -51.08
N ALA A 319 31.46 -5.25 -51.59
CA ALA A 319 32.03 -4.18 -50.79
C ALA A 319 31.10 -3.86 -49.59
N TYR A 320 31.66 -3.83 -48.38
CA TYR A 320 30.92 -3.65 -47.12
C TYR A 320 29.92 -4.77 -46.78
N GLY A 321 29.96 -5.93 -47.45
CA GLY A 321 29.02 -7.04 -47.22
C GLY A 321 28.97 -7.56 -45.77
N GLU A 322 30.11 -7.60 -45.08
CA GLU A 322 30.17 -7.98 -43.67
C GLU A 322 29.47 -6.95 -42.76
N ARG A 323 29.61 -5.65 -43.06
CA ARG A 323 28.92 -4.59 -42.34
C ARG A 323 27.41 -4.70 -42.53
N TYR A 324 26.95 -4.90 -43.77
CA TYR A 324 25.53 -5.11 -44.08
C TYR A 324 24.96 -6.31 -43.35
N ASN A 325 25.68 -7.44 -43.31
CA ASN A 325 25.22 -8.61 -42.58
C ASN A 325 25.08 -8.34 -41.07
N ASN A 326 26.07 -7.66 -40.46
CA ASN A 326 26.03 -7.33 -39.04
C ASN A 326 24.84 -6.41 -38.71
N GLU A 327 24.56 -5.42 -39.57
CA GLU A 327 23.44 -4.50 -39.40
C GLU A 327 22.08 -5.20 -39.56
N LEU A 328 21.94 -6.09 -40.56
CA LEU A 328 20.75 -6.93 -40.70
C LEU A 328 20.53 -7.84 -39.49
N VAL A 329 21.58 -8.49 -38.98
CA VAL A 329 21.51 -9.33 -37.77
C VAL A 329 21.13 -8.50 -36.54
N SER A 330 21.65 -7.27 -36.42
CA SER A 330 21.30 -6.35 -35.35
C SER A 330 19.81 -5.99 -35.39
N LEU A 331 19.30 -5.59 -36.56
CA LEU A 331 17.89 -5.25 -36.75
C LEU A 331 16.97 -6.45 -36.48
N GLU A 332 17.36 -7.66 -36.90
CA GLU A 332 16.61 -8.88 -36.60
C GLU A 332 16.54 -9.16 -35.11
N THR A 333 17.67 -9.00 -34.41
CA THR A 333 17.74 -9.20 -32.97
C THR A 333 16.90 -8.16 -32.22
N GLU A 334 16.89 -6.92 -32.70
CA GLU A 334 16.02 -5.85 -32.18
C GLU A 334 14.53 -6.20 -32.38
N ILE A 335 14.13 -6.62 -33.58
CA ILE A 335 12.75 -7.07 -33.88
C ILE A 335 12.33 -8.20 -32.94
N ILE A 336 13.19 -9.21 -32.74
CA ILE A 336 12.91 -10.34 -31.84
C ILE A 336 12.73 -9.85 -30.40
N ASN A 337 13.61 -8.97 -29.91
CA ASN A 337 13.53 -8.46 -28.55
C ASN A 337 12.28 -7.58 -28.33
N LYS A 338 11.90 -6.75 -29.31
CA LYS A 338 10.67 -5.95 -29.28
C LYS A 338 9.42 -6.84 -29.33
N GLU A 339 9.46 -7.94 -30.08
CA GLU A 339 8.37 -8.92 -30.10
C GLU A 339 8.22 -9.65 -28.76
N CYS A 340 9.33 -10.10 -28.14
CA CYS A 340 9.29 -10.67 -26.79
C CYS A 340 8.70 -9.68 -25.77
N LEU A 341 9.08 -8.41 -25.85
CA LEU A 341 8.53 -7.35 -25.00
C LEU A 341 7.02 -7.17 -25.23
N LEU A 342 6.57 -7.14 -26.49
CA LEU A 342 5.15 -7.05 -26.84
C LEU A 342 4.35 -8.23 -26.27
N LEU A 343 4.83 -9.46 -26.45
CA LEU A 343 4.18 -10.66 -25.91
C LEU A 343 4.06 -10.60 -24.37
N SER A 344 5.10 -10.12 -23.69
CA SER A 344 5.09 -9.89 -22.24
C SER A 344 4.06 -8.84 -21.81
N LEU A 345 4.03 -7.68 -22.48
CA LEU A 345 3.07 -6.61 -22.19
C LEU A 345 1.62 -7.04 -22.47
N VAL A 346 1.37 -7.79 -23.55
CA VAL A 346 0.04 -8.34 -23.87
C VAL A 346 -0.42 -9.36 -22.83
N SER A 347 0.47 -10.23 -22.37
CA SER A 347 0.20 -11.17 -21.27
C SER A 347 -0.15 -10.45 -19.97
N LEU A 348 0.60 -9.39 -19.61
CA LEU A 348 0.30 -8.54 -18.46
C LEU A 348 -1.04 -7.82 -18.61
N LYS A 349 -1.35 -7.27 -19.80
CA LYS A 349 -2.64 -6.64 -20.09
C LYS A 349 -3.81 -7.62 -19.90
N ALA A 350 -3.68 -8.86 -20.37
CA ALA A 350 -4.71 -9.89 -20.20
C ALA A 350 -4.95 -10.26 -18.73
N ARG A 351 -3.87 -10.36 -17.93
CA ARG A 351 -3.96 -10.58 -16.47
C ARG A 351 -4.64 -9.40 -15.78
N CYS A 352 -4.21 -8.18 -16.08
CA CYS A 352 -4.80 -6.95 -15.54
C CYS A 352 -6.31 -6.88 -15.82
N MET A 353 -6.73 -7.16 -17.07
CA MET A 353 -8.15 -7.20 -17.45
C MET A 353 -8.94 -8.27 -16.67
N THR A 354 -8.34 -9.43 -16.40
CA THR A 354 -8.97 -10.49 -15.62
C THR A 354 -9.23 -10.03 -14.17
N GLU A 355 -8.27 -9.34 -13.56
CA GLU A 355 -8.42 -8.76 -12.21
C GLU A 355 -9.41 -7.59 -12.18
N VAL A 356 -9.46 -6.75 -13.23
CA VAL A 356 -10.51 -5.72 -13.38
C VAL A 356 -11.89 -6.37 -13.41
N ASN A 357 -12.10 -7.38 -14.25
CA ASN A 357 -13.38 -8.07 -14.37
C ASN A 357 -13.81 -8.73 -13.05
N LYS A 358 -12.86 -9.29 -12.31
CA LYS A 358 -13.10 -9.85 -10.97
C LYS A 358 -13.52 -8.76 -9.98
N SER A 359 -12.83 -7.62 -9.98
CA SER A 359 -13.13 -6.48 -9.10
C SER A 359 -14.49 -5.85 -9.42
N VAL A 360 -14.81 -5.68 -10.70
CA VAL A 360 -16.13 -5.21 -11.18
C VAL A 360 -17.24 -6.19 -10.80
N LYS A 361 -16.98 -7.50 -10.84
CA LYS A 361 -17.94 -8.49 -10.36
C LYS A 361 -18.21 -8.34 -8.86
N CYS A 362 -17.18 -8.17 -8.04
CA CYS A 362 -17.33 -7.89 -6.60
C CYS A 362 -18.14 -6.62 -6.35
N GLN A 363 -17.91 -5.57 -7.15
CA GLN A 363 -18.66 -4.32 -7.08
C GLN A 363 -20.15 -4.49 -7.43
N LYS A 364 -20.47 -5.30 -8.45
CA LYS A 364 -21.86 -5.61 -8.84
C LYS A 364 -22.59 -6.48 -7.81
N GLU A 365 -21.86 -7.29 -7.06
CA GLU A 365 -22.38 -8.13 -5.99
C GLU A 365 -22.51 -7.36 -4.66
N ALA A 366 -21.94 -6.16 -4.56
CA ALA A 366 -22.09 -5.31 -3.38
C ALA A 366 -23.56 -4.91 -3.20
N SER A 367 -24.06 -5.16 -2.00
CA SER A 367 -25.41 -4.80 -1.59
C SER A 367 -25.38 -4.00 -0.30
N ALA A 368 -26.41 -3.17 -0.08
CA ALA A 368 -26.58 -2.44 1.17
C ALA A 368 -26.44 -3.37 2.40
N GLN A 369 -27.04 -4.56 2.33
CA GLN A 369 -26.98 -5.54 3.41
C GLN A 369 -25.57 -6.10 3.63
N SER A 370 -24.87 -6.47 2.55
CA SER A 370 -23.49 -6.98 2.65
C SER A 370 -22.53 -5.91 3.19
N ASN A 371 -22.68 -4.65 2.78
CA ASN A 371 -21.88 -3.54 3.28
C ASN A 371 -22.15 -3.27 4.77
N ILE A 372 -23.42 -3.31 5.19
CA ILE A 372 -23.80 -3.22 6.60
C ILE A 372 -23.12 -4.34 7.39
N GLU A 373 -23.27 -5.60 6.98
CA GLU A 373 -22.68 -6.76 7.67
C GLU A 373 -21.16 -6.65 7.78
N PHE A 374 -20.49 -6.23 6.70
CA PHE A 374 -19.07 -5.99 6.68
C PHE A 374 -18.65 -4.90 7.69
N LEU A 375 -19.30 -3.73 7.66
CA LEU A 375 -18.98 -2.63 8.58
C LEU A 375 -19.30 -2.99 10.03
N GLN A 376 -20.40 -3.70 10.28
CA GLN A 376 -20.74 -4.21 11.61
C GLN A 376 -19.66 -5.18 12.12
N SER A 377 -19.12 -6.04 11.26
CA SER A 377 -18.01 -6.93 11.63
C SER A 377 -16.75 -6.15 12.04
N LYS A 378 -16.45 -5.04 11.35
CA LYS A 378 -15.33 -4.14 11.68
C LYS A 378 -15.56 -3.39 12.99
N ILE A 379 -16.78 -2.97 13.28
CA ILE A 379 -17.13 -2.37 14.58
C ILE A 379 -17.02 -3.37 15.72
N GLU A 380 -17.55 -4.59 15.54
CA GLU A 380 -17.47 -5.63 16.58
C GLU A 380 -16.00 -6.03 16.83
N TYR A 381 -15.17 -6.04 15.78
CA TYR A 381 -13.73 -6.20 15.90
C TYR A 381 -13.08 -5.10 16.76
N LEU A 382 -13.36 -3.82 16.48
CA LEU A 382 -12.82 -2.71 17.27
C LEU A 382 -13.30 -2.77 18.72
N LYS A 383 -14.58 -3.05 18.95
CA LYS A 383 -15.16 -3.21 20.29
C LYS A 383 -14.43 -4.28 21.11
N ASN A 384 -14.18 -5.45 20.51
CA ASN A 384 -13.44 -6.52 21.18
C ASN A 384 -11.98 -6.11 21.46
N THR A 385 -11.36 -5.42 20.50
CA THR A 385 -10.00 -4.93 20.61
C THR A 385 -9.85 -3.92 21.76
N LEU A 386 -10.79 -2.98 21.89
CA LEU A 386 -10.81 -2.00 23.00
C LEU A 386 -11.04 -2.65 24.36
N GLY A 387 -11.85 -3.72 24.42
CA GLY A 387 -11.97 -4.54 25.63
C GLY A 387 -10.64 -5.16 26.05
N ILE A 388 -9.84 -5.63 25.08
CA ILE A 388 -8.49 -6.15 25.33
C ILE A 388 -7.55 -5.04 25.82
N VAL A 389 -7.59 -3.85 25.19
CA VAL A 389 -6.80 -2.68 25.61
C VAL A 389 -7.08 -2.35 27.07
N ALA A 390 -8.35 -2.23 27.47
CA ALA A 390 -8.71 -1.89 28.84
C ALA A 390 -8.26 -2.97 29.84
N LYS A 391 -8.49 -4.25 29.53
CA LYS A 391 -8.06 -5.37 30.37
C LYS A 391 -6.54 -5.42 30.55
N ARG A 392 -5.78 -5.15 29.47
CA ARG A 392 -4.30 -5.13 29.48
C ARG A 392 -3.77 -4.03 30.40
N ASN A 393 -4.46 -2.91 30.43
CA ASN A 393 -4.11 -1.73 31.19
C ASN A 393 -4.67 -1.73 32.63
N GLU A 394 -5.43 -2.76 33.01
CA GLU A 394 -6.10 -2.86 34.32
C GLU A 394 -7.02 -1.66 34.62
N ILE A 395 -7.68 -1.13 33.59
CA ILE A 395 -8.62 0.00 33.68
C ILE A 395 -10.03 -0.42 33.28
N GLU A 396 -11.04 0.26 33.83
CA GLU A 396 -12.41 0.17 33.33
C GLU A 396 -12.46 0.82 31.93
N PRO A 397 -13.06 0.16 30.92
CA PRO A 397 -13.13 0.70 29.56
C PRO A 397 -14.12 1.87 29.51
N ILE A 398 -13.74 3.08 29.90
CA ILE A 398 -14.58 4.26 29.66
C ILE A 398 -14.34 4.72 28.24
N LEU A 399 -15.30 4.47 27.34
CA LEU A 399 -15.19 4.83 25.92
C LEU A 399 -15.62 6.27 25.66
N PHE A 400 -16.69 6.71 26.32
CA PHE A 400 -17.27 8.03 26.13
C PHE A 400 -16.39 9.13 26.71
N MET A 401 -16.40 10.29 26.04
CA MET A 401 -15.55 11.41 26.40
C MET A 401 -15.99 12.03 27.73
N THR A 402 -15.10 11.94 28.73
CA THR A 402 -15.30 12.52 30.08
C THR A 402 -14.38 13.69 30.37
N LYS A 403 -13.40 13.94 29.48
CA LYS A 403 -12.35 14.95 29.63
C LYS A 403 -12.18 15.72 28.32
N LYS A 404 -11.60 16.91 28.41
CA LYS A 404 -11.23 17.70 27.22
C LYS A 404 -10.08 17.03 26.47
N ILE A 405 -10.22 16.90 25.16
CA ILE A 405 -9.18 16.37 24.28
C ILE A 405 -8.03 17.37 24.05
N TYR A 406 -6.82 16.86 23.82
CA TYR A 406 -5.67 17.66 23.44
C TYR A 406 -5.75 18.07 21.97
N LYS A 407 -5.20 19.25 21.64
CA LYS A 407 -5.12 19.71 20.24
C LYS A 407 -3.91 19.07 19.53
N LYS A 408 -4.02 18.84 18.21
CA LYS A 408 -2.92 18.36 17.36
C LYS A 408 -2.23 17.09 17.90
N ILE A 409 -3.03 16.10 18.30
CA ILE A 409 -2.53 14.80 18.80
C ILE A 409 -1.60 14.13 17.78
N PRO A 410 -1.93 14.05 16.47
CA PRO A 410 -1.04 13.41 15.50
C PRO A 410 0.37 14.00 15.45
N ASP A 411 0.51 15.32 15.60
CA ASP A 411 1.82 15.98 15.61
C ASP A 411 2.65 15.54 16.82
N THR A 412 2.01 15.35 17.96
CA THR A 412 2.65 14.82 19.17
C THR A 412 3.08 13.36 18.95
N VAL A 413 2.21 12.55 18.34
CA VAL A 413 2.50 11.15 18.01
C VAL A 413 3.68 11.05 17.05
N PHE A 414 3.73 11.86 15.99
CA PHE A 414 4.88 11.91 15.07
C PHE A 414 6.20 12.23 15.78
N GLN A 415 6.21 13.19 16.70
CA GLN A 415 7.41 13.51 17.47
C GLN A 415 7.88 12.33 18.33
N ILE A 416 6.95 11.55 18.89
CA ILE A 416 7.29 10.39 19.71
C ILE A 416 7.79 9.23 18.85
N ILE A 417 7.15 8.99 17.70
CA ILE A 417 7.62 7.99 16.72
C ILE A 417 9.04 8.34 16.25
N ALA A 418 9.30 9.60 15.93
CA ALA A 418 10.64 10.06 15.55
C ALA A 418 11.68 9.73 16.63
N LYS A 419 11.39 10.05 17.91
CA LYS A 419 12.26 9.69 19.05
C LYS A 419 12.45 8.18 19.21
N PHE A 420 11.39 7.40 18.96
CA PHE A 420 11.46 5.95 19.01
C PHE A 420 12.39 5.40 17.93
N ILE A 421 12.27 5.87 16.68
CA ILE A 421 13.14 5.46 15.56
C ILE A 421 14.61 5.85 15.83
N GLU A 422 14.86 7.02 16.42
CA GLU A 422 16.21 7.41 16.84
C GLU A 422 16.79 6.48 17.93
N ALA A 423 15.93 5.90 18.78
CA ALA A 423 16.33 4.96 19.82
C ALA A 423 16.46 3.51 19.32
N ASP A 424 15.65 3.08 18.34
CA ASP A 424 15.72 1.80 17.64
C ASP A 424 15.66 2.01 16.11
N PRO A 425 16.82 2.22 15.45
CA PRO A 425 16.89 2.38 13.99
C PRO A 425 16.50 1.13 13.19
N GLN A 426 16.29 -0.01 13.85
CA GLN A 426 16.02 -1.30 13.21
C GLN A 426 14.53 -1.67 13.29
N VAL A 427 13.69 -0.87 13.96
CA VAL A 427 12.27 -1.16 14.20
C VAL A 427 11.51 -1.48 12.90
N PHE A 428 11.74 -0.73 11.82
CA PHE A 428 11.05 -0.87 10.54
C PHE A 428 11.84 -1.64 9.47
N LYS A 429 12.74 -2.56 9.88
CA LYS A 429 13.51 -3.41 8.94
C LYS A 429 13.04 -4.87 8.92
N SER A 430 11.88 -5.17 9.51
CA SER A 430 11.31 -6.52 9.58
C SER A 430 10.77 -6.99 8.22
N LYS A 431 10.47 -8.29 8.08
CA LYS A 431 9.78 -8.79 6.88
C LYS A 431 8.39 -8.17 6.75
N MET A 432 7.71 -7.96 7.87
CA MET A 432 6.40 -7.30 7.90
C MET A 432 6.45 -5.91 7.24
N THR A 433 7.46 -5.09 7.56
CA THR A 433 7.58 -3.77 6.91
C THR A 433 7.83 -3.89 5.40
N LYS A 434 8.60 -4.89 4.96
CA LYS A 434 8.87 -5.12 3.53
C LYS A 434 7.64 -5.59 2.77
N SER A 435 6.75 -6.36 3.40
CA SER A 435 5.56 -6.93 2.74
C SER A 435 4.32 -6.03 2.85
N ALA A 436 4.10 -5.41 4.01
CA ALA A 436 2.87 -4.69 4.34
C ALA A 436 3.08 -3.18 4.54
N GLY A 437 4.32 -2.68 4.41
CA GLY A 437 4.64 -1.28 4.68
C GLY A 437 4.74 -0.95 6.17
N LEU A 438 4.83 0.36 6.46
CA LEU A 438 4.80 0.87 7.83
C LEU A 438 3.40 0.68 8.44
N PRO A 439 3.30 0.47 9.76
CA PRO A 439 2.00 0.32 10.38
C PRO A 439 1.24 1.65 10.39
N ASP A 440 -0.02 1.63 9.98
CA ASP A 440 -0.91 2.79 10.04
C ASP A 440 -1.35 3.03 11.49
N ILE A 441 -1.90 4.22 11.78
CA ILE A 441 -2.34 4.60 13.12
C ILE A 441 -3.85 4.82 13.13
N LEU A 442 -4.54 4.12 14.02
CA LEU A 442 -5.98 4.27 14.24
C LEU A 442 -6.23 4.90 15.62
N PHE A 443 -6.78 6.11 15.65
CA PHE A 443 -7.31 6.71 16.86
C PHE A 443 -8.69 6.14 17.19
N VAL A 444 -8.88 5.83 18.47
CA VAL A 444 -10.10 5.21 18.99
C VAL A 444 -10.53 5.90 20.28
N PRO A 445 -11.83 6.03 20.55
CA PRO A 445 -12.30 6.70 21.74
C PRO A 445 -11.98 5.89 23.00
N GLY A 446 -11.78 6.62 24.09
CA GLY A 446 -11.55 6.07 25.42
C GLY A 446 -10.14 6.25 25.94
N CYS A 447 -9.82 5.52 27.01
CA CYS A 447 -8.58 5.65 27.76
C CYS A 447 -7.76 4.36 27.70
N GLY A 448 -6.43 4.46 27.59
CA GLY A 448 -5.53 3.31 27.63
C GLY A 448 -4.13 3.58 27.08
N ASN A 449 -3.24 2.59 27.18
CA ASN A 449 -2.00 2.58 26.41
C ASN A 449 -2.27 1.99 25.01
N GLY A 450 -1.47 2.40 24.02
CA GLY A 450 -1.62 1.94 22.65
C GLY A 450 -1.22 0.47 22.50
N ILE A 451 -1.81 -0.18 21.49
CA ILE A 451 -1.51 -1.56 21.13
C ILE A 451 -1.17 -1.67 19.65
N TYR A 452 -0.51 -2.75 19.27
CA TYR A 452 -0.30 -3.11 17.87
C TYR A 452 -1.19 -4.28 17.48
N ASN A 453 -1.76 -4.18 16.29
CA ASN A 453 -2.59 -5.18 15.67
C ASN A 453 -1.89 -5.78 14.45
N VAL A 454 -1.55 -7.07 14.55
CA VAL A 454 -0.81 -7.81 13.52
C VAL A 454 -1.66 -8.03 12.27
N GLU A 455 -2.96 -8.26 12.41
CA GLU A 455 -3.86 -8.63 11.30
C GLU A 455 -4.05 -7.48 10.31
N THR A 456 -4.07 -6.25 10.82
CA THR A 456 -4.29 -5.03 10.04
C THR A 456 -3.04 -4.16 9.92
N ASN A 457 -1.88 -4.63 10.41
CA ASN A 457 -0.65 -3.84 10.53
C ASN A 457 -0.92 -2.42 11.05
N THR A 458 -1.67 -2.28 12.16
CA THR A 458 -2.16 -0.99 12.65
C THR A 458 -1.80 -0.78 14.13
N LEU A 459 -1.35 0.43 14.48
CA LEU A 459 -1.20 0.90 15.85
C LEU A 459 -2.53 1.52 16.30
N ILE A 460 -3.17 0.91 17.30
CA ILE A 460 -4.46 1.38 17.84
C ILE A 460 -4.18 2.22 19.08
N LEU A 461 -4.52 3.50 19.00
CA LEU A 461 -4.17 4.52 19.97
C LEU A 461 -5.44 5.13 20.59
N PRO A 462 -5.75 4.84 21.86
CA PRO A 462 -6.80 5.54 22.59
C PRO A 462 -6.55 7.05 22.61
N GLU A 463 -7.61 7.85 22.55
CA GLU A 463 -7.46 9.32 22.57
C GLU A 463 -6.86 9.83 23.87
N PHE A 464 -7.15 9.15 25.00
CA PHE A 464 -6.70 9.53 26.32
C PHE A 464 -5.64 8.54 26.86
N PRO A 465 -4.38 8.97 27.05
CA PRO A 465 -3.38 8.14 27.71
C PRO A 465 -3.66 8.01 29.21
N ILE A 466 -3.19 6.91 29.81
CA ILE A 466 -3.25 6.69 31.26
C ILE A 466 -2.28 7.62 31.99
N LYS A 467 -1.02 7.66 31.51
CA LYS A 467 0.04 8.55 32.01
C LYS A 467 0.24 9.74 31.05
N ASP A 468 0.77 9.47 29.87
CA ASP A 468 1.06 10.46 28.83
C ASP A 468 1.16 9.80 27.44
N TYR A 469 1.29 10.63 26.40
CA TYR A 469 1.40 10.13 25.02
C TYR A 469 2.70 9.37 24.73
N ASN A 470 3.80 9.60 25.47
CA ASN A 470 5.02 8.80 25.27
C ASN A 470 4.74 7.35 25.61
N GLU A 471 4.20 7.09 26.80
CA GLU A 471 3.88 5.71 27.21
C GLU A 471 2.87 5.07 26.25
N LEU A 472 1.85 5.82 25.83
CA LEU A 472 0.83 5.33 24.90
C LEU A 472 1.41 4.88 23.56
N VAL A 473 2.21 5.73 22.91
CA VAL A 473 2.74 5.47 21.56
C VAL A 473 3.88 4.45 21.62
N ILE A 474 4.78 4.57 22.59
CA ILE A 474 5.93 3.66 22.74
C ILE A 474 5.44 2.25 23.09
N SER A 475 4.35 2.11 23.85
CA SER A 475 3.75 0.79 24.12
C SER A 475 3.29 0.09 22.85
N ALA A 476 2.63 0.81 21.94
CA ALA A 476 2.20 0.27 20.65
C ALA A 476 3.41 -0.13 19.78
N LEU A 477 4.43 0.72 19.70
CA LEU A 477 5.65 0.45 18.92
C LEU A 477 6.50 -0.68 19.50
N ALA A 478 6.59 -0.79 20.83
CA ALA A 478 7.24 -1.92 21.49
C ALA A 478 6.50 -3.22 21.18
N LEU A 479 5.17 -3.22 21.16
CA LEU A 479 4.37 -4.36 20.71
C LEU A 479 4.60 -4.69 19.24
N TYR A 480 4.65 -3.69 18.36
CA TYR A 480 5.04 -3.89 16.97
C TYR A 480 6.40 -4.58 16.85
N ARG A 481 7.41 -4.07 17.57
CA ARG A 481 8.75 -4.64 17.60
C ARG A 481 8.78 -6.06 18.15
N TRP A 482 7.92 -6.35 19.13
CA TRP A 482 7.74 -7.68 19.69
C TRP A 482 7.10 -8.63 18.68
N GLU A 483 5.98 -8.28 18.07
CA GLU A 483 5.26 -9.19 17.17
C GLU A 483 6.01 -9.44 15.84
N THR A 484 6.80 -8.47 15.37
CA THR A 484 7.58 -8.58 14.12
C THR A 484 8.97 -9.22 14.29
N ASP A 485 9.28 -9.77 15.46
CA ASP A 485 10.48 -10.59 15.70
C ASP A 485 10.33 -11.99 15.08
N ASP A 486 10.44 -12.06 13.74
CA ASP A 486 10.21 -13.26 12.92
C ASP A 486 11.04 -14.48 13.37
N GLU A 487 12.28 -14.23 13.80
CA GLU A 487 13.21 -15.29 14.24
C GLU A 487 13.15 -15.54 15.75
N GLY A 488 12.34 -14.77 16.49
CA GLY A 488 12.21 -14.86 17.93
C GLY A 488 13.51 -14.57 18.68
N ASN A 489 14.48 -13.90 18.04
CA ASN A 489 15.81 -13.69 18.61
C ASN A 489 15.73 -12.68 19.75
N LEU A 490 14.98 -11.60 19.54
CA LEU A 490 14.77 -10.54 20.51
C LEU A 490 13.97 -11.05 21.71
N LYS A 491 12.89 -11.80 21.48
CA LYS A 491 12.09 -12.42 22.56
C LYS A 491 12.94 -13.37 23.42
N ARG A 492 13.73 -14.24 22.77
CA ARG A 492 14.58 -15.23 23.45
C ARG A 492 15.71 -14.57 24.24
N SER A 493 16.39 -13.57 23.67
CA SER A 493 17.49 -12.88 24.35
C SER A 493 16.96 -12.07 25.55
N PHE A 494 15.82 -11.39 25.43
CA PHE A 494 15.19 -10.67 26.54
C PHE A 494 14.70 -11.61 27.66
N HIS A 495 14.14 -12.78 27.31
CA HIS A 495 13.75 -13.79 28.28
C HIS A 495 14.95 -14.39 29.04
N SER A 496 16.13 -14.41 28.40
CA SER A 496 17.34 -14.98 29.00
C SER A 496 17.94 -14.14 30.13
N LEU A 497 17.52 -12.89 30.30
CA LEU A 497 17.95 -12.00 31.38
C LEU A 497 17.52 -12.56 32.75
N LYS A 498 18.34 -12.41 33.78
CA LYS A 498 18.11 -13.09 35.08
C LYS A 498 16.78 -12.70 35.72
N CYS A 499 16.39 -11.44 35.60
CA CYS A 499 15.11 -10.91 36.09
C CYS A 499 13.89 -11.47 35.32
N ASN A 500 14.07 -11.91 34.08
CA ASN A 500 12.98 -12.27 33.17
C ASN A 500 12.76 -13.78 33.00
N LYS A 501 13.74 -14.62 33.37
CA LYS A 501 13.72 -16.09 33.18
C LYS A 501 12.49 -16.82 33.74
N ARG A 502 11.82 -16.25 34.73
CA ARG A 502 10.66 -16.87 35.40
C ARG A 502 9.32 -16.24 35.02
N LEU A 503 9.33 -15.24 34.14
CA LEU A 503 8.11 -14.58 33.71
C LEU A 503 7.37 -15.46 32.71
N SER A 504 6.04 -15.49 32.84
CA SER A 504 5.17 -16.01 31.77
C SER A 504 5.35 -15.16 30.51
N PHE A 505 4.96 -15.68 29.34
CA PHE A 505 5.06 -14.91 28.09
C PHE A 505 4.32 -13.56 28.16
N ALA A 506 3.12 -13.55 28.75
CA ALA A 506 2.35 -12.32 28.94
C ALA A 506 3.06 -11.33 29.89
N SER A 507 3.57 -11.82 31.03
CA SER A 507 4.33 -10.99 31.98
C SER A 507 5.64 -10.48 31.39
N LEU A 508 6.29 -11.28 30.54
CA LEU A 508 7.51 -10.92 29.85
C LEU A 508 7.26 -9.81 28.84
N GLN A 509 6.19 -9.90 28.05
CA GLN A 509 5.81 -8.84 27.11
C GLN A 509 5.49 -7.52 27.83
N GLN A 510 4.82 -7.58 28.99
CA GLN A 510 4.56 -6.37 29.80
C GLN A 510 5.84 -5.77 30.39
N ALA A 511 6.75 -6.61 30.89
CA ALA A 511 8.06 -6.15 31.34
C ALA A 511 8.84 -5.50 30.19
N PHE A 512 8.85 -6.14 29.02
CA PHE A 512 9.48 -5.62 27.81
C PHE A 512 8.97 -4.22 27.45
N ILE A 513 7.65 -4.04 27.37
CA ILE A 513 7.05 -2.73 27.05
C ILE A 513 7.46 -1.67 28.08
N LYS A 514 7.33 -1.99 29.37
CA LYS A 514 7.69 -1.07 30.45
C LYS A 514 9.15 -0.64 30.37
N ASP A 515 10.06 -1.59 30.15
CA ASP A 515 11.49 -1.30 30.05
C ASP A 515 11.81 -0.51 28.77
N TYR A 516 11.09 -0.78 27.67
CA TYR A 516 11.22 -0.03 26.41
C TYR A 516 10.80 1.43 26.57
N VAL A 517 9.67 1.68 27.26
CA VAL A 517 9.21 3.05 27.59
C VAL A 517 10.29 3.79 28.37
N LEU A 518 10.87 3.17 29.40
CA LEU A 518 11.94 3.76 30.19
C LEU A 518 13.22 4.01 29.36
N PHE A 519 13.55 3.10 28.45
CA PHE A 519 14.72 3.23 27.58
C PHE A 519 14.61 4.44 26.63
N VAL A 520 13.49 4.56 25.92
CA VAL A 520 13.26 5.60 24.90
C VAL A 520 13.07 6.97 25.54
N THR A 521 12.26 7.06 26.60
CA THR A 521 11.99 8.34 27.28
C THR A 521 13.18 8.84 28.10
N ARG A 522 14.08 7.92 28.52
CA ARG A 522 15.17 8.18 29.46
C ARG A 522 14.70 8.76 30.79
N GLU A 523 13.41 8.57 31.13
CA GLU A 523 12.83 9.03 32.39
C GLU A 523 13.45 8.28 33.57
N LYS A 524 13.86 9.04 34.58
CA LYS A 524 14.31 8.53 35.89
C LYS A 524 13.24 8.83 36.93
N ASP A 525 12.00 8.39 36.72
CA ASP A 525 10.94 8.70 37.67
C ASP A 525 11.12 7.91 38.97
N GLY A 526 11.54 8.60 40.05
CA GLY A 526 11.25 8.31 41.46
C GLY A 526 11.65 6.97 42.09
N GLY A 527 12.13 5.99 41.32
CA GLY A 527 12.30 4.60 41.75
C GLY A 527 13.43 3.84 41.03
N GLY A 528 14.42 4.56 40.50
CA GLY A 528 15.58 3.97 39.81
C GLY A 528 15.33 3.77 38.31
N GLY A 529 16.28 4.17 37.47
CA GLY A 529 16.23 3.88 36.03
C GLY A 529 16.31 2.37 35.75
N LEU A 530 16.41 2.00 34.47
CA LEU A 530 16.59 0.60 34.06
C LEU A 530 17.67 -0.12 34.86
N ASP A 531 17.40 -1.37 35.26
CA ASP A 531 18.42 -2.25 35.82
C ASP A 531 19.61 -2.31 34.85
N LYS A 532 20.83 -2.37 35.39
CA LYS A 532 22.05 -2.42 34.58
C LYS A 532 22.02 -3.57 33.57
N GLU A 533 21.54 -4.76 33.95
CA GLU A 533 21.46 -5.90 33.04
C GLU A 533 20.51 -5.62 31.86
N ILE A 534 19.38 -4.97 32.13
CA ILE A 534 18.39 -4.60 31.12
C ILE A 534 18.92 -3.47 30.23
N LEU A 535 19.54 -2.44 30.82
CA LEU A 535 20.13 -1.33 30.08
C LEU A 535 21.25 -1.79 29.15
N ASP A 536 22.12 -2.69 29.61
CA ASP A 536 23.19 -3.26 28.80
C ASP A 536 22.62 -4.10 27.66
N TRP A 537 21.51 -4.81 27.88
CA TRP A 537 20.78 -5.52 26.83
C TRP A 537 20.20 -4.55 25.78
N PHE A 538 19.51 -3.48 26.18
CA PHE A 538 18.99 -2.48 25.24
C PHE A 538 20.11 -1.82 24.43
N LYS A 539 21.25 -1.52 25.04
CA LYS A 539 22.42 -0.98 24.33
C LYS A 539 22.99 -1.93 23.28
N PHE A 540 22.88 -3.23 23.52
CA PHE A 540 23.41 -4.25 22.63
C PHE A 540 22.43 -4.62 21.51
N GLU A 541 21.16 -4.82 21.83
CA GLU A 541 20.14 -5.33 20.90
C GLU A 541 19.35 -4.23 20.18
N ILE A 542 19.15 -3.05 20.80
CA ILE A 542 18.20 -2.03 20.33
C ILE A 542 18.89 -0.73 19.90
N ALA A 543 19.82 -0.23 20.72
CA ALA A 543 20.43 1.08 20.50
C ALA A 543 21.18 1.16 19.15
N PRO A 544 21.30 2.36 18.55
CA PRO A 544 22.06 2.56 17.33
C PRO A 544 23.50 2.04 17.48
N LYS A 545 23.94 1.23 16.51
CA LYS A 545 25.35 0.83 16.42
C LYS A 545 26.15 1.98 15.83
N LYS A 546 27.48 1.95 16.01
CA LYS A 546 28.38 2.98 15.47
C LYS A 546 28.17 3.12 13.95
N GLY A 547 27.72 4.30 13.51
CA GLY A 547 27.41 4.59 12.10
C GLY A 547 25.93 4.41 11.70
N GLU A 548 25.07 3.92 12.59
CA GLU A 548 23.62 3.80 12.38
C GLU A 548 22.81 4.90 13.09
N GLU A 549 23.50 5.89 13.67
CA GLU A 549 22.89 7.05 14.33
C GLU A 549 22.16 7.89 13.29
N ILE A 550 20.82 7.84 13.33
CA ILE A 550 19.95 8.62 12.46
C ILE A 550 19.29 9.71 13.28
N ARG A 551 19.05 10.86 12.64
CA ARG A 551 18.26 11.95 13.19
C ARG A 551 17.03 12.12 12.32
N ILE A 552 15.86 11.99 12.91
CA ILE A 552 14.60 11.96 12.17
C ILE A 552 14.01 13.37 12.13
N GLU A 553 13.86 13.92 10.92
CA GLU A 553 13.26 15.23 10.72
C GLU A 553 11.73 15.13 10.63
N VAL A 554 11.04 15.75 11.58
CA VAL A 554 9.60 16.03 11.49
C VAL A 554 9.42 17.39 10.82
N LYS A 555 8.76 17.42 9.66
CA LYS A 555 8.57 18.63 8.86
C LYS A 555 7.11 19.07 8.86
N PRO A 556 6.83 20.38 8.82
CA PRO A 556 5.49 20.87 8.53
C PRO A 556 5.11 20.55 7.08
N ARG A 557 3.89 20.06 6.85
CA ARG A 557 3.25 20.04 5.53
C ARG A 557 3.10 21.50 5.10
N ALA A 558 3.90 21.92 4.13
CA ALA A 558 3.70 23.22 3.50
C ALA A 558 2.30 23.23 2.88
N VAL A 559 1.45 24.17 3.31
CA VAL A 559 0.17 24.45 2.65
C VAL A 559 0.51 24.96 1.26
N SER A 560 0.49 24.08 0.24
CA SER A 560 0.59 24.54 -1.15
C SER A 560 -0.59 25.46 -1.40
N LYS A 561 -0.29 26.64 -1.96
CA LYS A 561 -1.27 27.67 -2.30
C LYS A 561 -2.40 27.17 -3.23
N GLU A 562 -2.17 26.06 -3.93
CA GLU A 562 -3.13 25.40 -4.82
C GLU A 562 -4.40 24.91 -4.08
N ALA A 563 -4.30 24.50 -2.82
CA ALA A 563 -5.45 24.03 -2.04
C ALA A 563 -6.35 25.18 -1.52
N LYS A 564 -5.84 26.43 -1.50
CA LYS A 564 -6.62 27.62 -1.16
C LYS A 564 -7.33 28.19 -2.38
N GLU A 565 -6.68 28.20 -3.54
CA GLU A 565 -7.29 28.69 -4.79
C GLU A 565 -8.43 27.77 -5.26
N ALA A 566 -8.34 26.45 -5.04
CA ALA A 566 -9.44 25.52 -5.29
C ALA A 566 -10.67 25.73 -4.38
N ARG A 567 -10.48 26.33 -3.18
CA ARG A 567 -11.57 26.63 -2.23
C ARG A 567 -12.24 27.98 -2.48
N GLU A 568 -11.52 28.94 -3.06
CA GLU A 568 -12.07 30.26 -3.37
C GLU A 568 -12.89 30.29 -4.66
N MET A 569 -12.72 29.30 -5.56
CA MET A 569 -13.56 29.17 -6.77
C MET A 569 -14.90 28.43 -6.57
N GLN A 570 -15.18 27.87 -5.39
CA GLN A 570 -16.42 27.11 -5.11
C GLN A 570 -17.50 27.93 -4.37
N GLN A 571 -17.36 29.25 -4.26
CA GLN A 571 -18.27 30.08 -3.44
C GLN A 571 -19.25 31.01 -4.19
N ASP A 572 -19.36 30.95 -5.52
CA ASP A 572 -20.45 31.63 -6.22
C ASP A 572 -21.19 30.67 -7.17
N PRO A 573 -22.53 30.59 -7.11
CA PRO A 573 -23.31 29.71 -7.98
C PRO A 573 -23.66 30.41 -9.29
N PRO A 574 -23.55 29.72 -10.44
CA PRO A 574 -24.41 29.97 -11.58
C PRO A 574 -25.41 28.81 -11.76
N GLU A 575 -26.53 29.21 -12.35
CA GLU A 575 -27.79 28.49 -12.47
C GLU A 575 -27.72 27.18 -13.25
N ALA A 576 -28.76 26.38 -13.01
CA ALA A 576 -29.02 25.05 -13.56
C ALA A 576 -28.85 24.93 -15.08
N GLU A 577 -28.16 23.88 -15.52
CA GLU A 577 -28.51 23.13 -16.72
C GLU A 577 -28.28 21.63 -16.47
N THR A 578 -29.36 20.87 -16.57
CA THR A 578 -29.40 19.42 -16.56
C THR A 578 -28.63 18.85 -17.74
N ASN A 579 -27.59 18.04 -17.49
CA ASN A 579 -27.02 17.18 -18.52
C ASN A 579 -27.00 15.72 -18.05
N ASP A 580 -27.56 14.91 -18.94
CA ASP A 580 -28.06 13.56 -18.77
C ASP A 580 -26.91 12.54 -18.70
N VAL A 581 -26.74 11.91 -17.53
CA VAL A 581 -25.71 10.87 -17.27
C VAL A 581 -26.08 9.54 -17.96
N GLY A 582 -27.28 9.41 -18.52
CA GLY A 582 -27.73 8.19 -19.23
C GLY A 582 -27.12 7.96 -20.61
N ALA A 583 -26.46 8.96 -21.21
CA ALA A 583 -25.98 8.87 -22.60
C ALA A 583 -24.57 8.25 -22.75
N ILE A 584 -23.74 8.28 -21.69
CA ILE A 584 -22.34 7.80 -21.76
C ILE A 584 -22.27 6.26 -21.67
N ASP A 585 -23.16 5.64 -20.90
CA ASP A 585 -23.22 4.17 -20.75
C ASP A 585 -23.67 3.46 -22.03
N ALA A 586 -24.55 4.08 -22.84
CA ALA A 586 -25.05 3.48 -24.07
C ALA A 586 -24.02 3.51 -25.22
N VAL A 587 -23.19 4.56 -25.29
CA VAL A 587 -22.17 4.71 -26.34
C VAL A 587 -20.97 3.77 -26.09
N LEU A 588 -20.63 3.48 -24.83
CA LEU A 588 -19.58 2.51 -24.50
C LEU A 588 -20.01 1.04 -24.67
N LEU A 589 -21.29 0.72 -24.45
CA LEU A 589 -21.81 -0.64 -24.72
C LEU A 589 -21.84 -0.98 -26.22
N GLN A 590 -21.98 0.01 -27.10
CA GLN A 590 -21.86 -0.18 -28.56
C GLN A 590 -20.42 -0.41 -29.02
N ALA A 591 -19.44 0.25 -28.39
CA ALA A 591 -18.01 0.01 -28.67
C ALA A 591 -17.53 -1.39 -28.22
N VAL A 592 -18.27 -2.06 -27.33
CA VAL A 592 -18.00 -3.44 -26.89
C VAL A 592 -18.54 -4.49 -27.88
N GLN A 593 -19.43 -4.11 -28.81
CA GLN A 593 -20.00 -5.04 -29.81
C GLN A 593 -19.34 -4.98 -31.20
N GLU A 594 -18.62 -3.92 -31.56
CA GLU A 594 -17.96 -3.78 -32.86
C GLU A 594 -16.43 -3.63 -32.75
N SER A 595 -15.74 -4.71 -32.37
CA SER A 595 -14.37 -5.01 -32.87
C SER A 595 -13.90 -6.37 -32.36
N VAL A 596 -14.49 -7.44 -32.88
CA VAL A 596 -13.90 -8.79 -32.84
C VAL A 596 -13.88 -9.32 -34.27
N GLU A 597 -12.84 -8.96 -35.01
CA GLU A 597 -12.36 -9.78 -36.13
C GLU A 597 -11.03 -10.40 -35.70
N THR A 598 -11.13 -11.57 -35.07
CA THR A 598 -10.03 -12.53 -34.97
C THR A 598 -9.99 -13.35 -36.27
N PRO A 599 -8.81 -13.56 -36.89
CA PRO A 599 -8.68 -14.53 -37.96
C PRO A 599 -8.89 -15.94 -37.39
N SER A 600 -9.81 -16.68 -38.01
CA SER A 600 -10.19 -18.04 -37.64
C SER A 600 -9.04 -19.04 -37.82
N VAL A 601 -8.70 -19.79 -36.76
CA VAL A 601 -8.17 -21.16 -36.88
C VAL A 601 -8.96 -22.03 -35.90
N GLN A 602 -9.82 -22.88 -36.45
CA GLN A 602 -10.58 -23.88 -35.70
C GLN A 602 -9.63 -24.97 -35.18
N ALA A 603 -9.62 -25.19 -33.86
CA ALA A 603 -9.21 -26.45 -33.26
C ALA A 603 -10.34 -26.91 -32.33
N ALA A 604 -10.77 -28.16 -32.54
CA ALA A 604 -11.98 -28.78 -32.01
C ALA A 604 -12.00 -28.84 -30.47
N GLY A 605 -13.22 -28.73 -29.94
CA GLY A 605 -13.49 -28.71 -28.50
C GLY A 605 -13.15 -30.00 -27.77
N GLU A 606 -12.74 -29.83 -26.51
CA GLU A 606 -12.73 -30.87 -25.50
C GLU A 606 -14.17 -31.11 -25.01
N ILE A 607 -14.68 -32.33 -25.19
CA ILE A 607 -15.74 -32.90 -24.36
C ILE A 607 -15.06 -33.90 -23.40
N PRO A 608 -15.48 -34.00 -22.12
CA PRO A 608 -14.74 -34.69 -21.09
C PRO A 608 -14.63 -36.20 -21.32
N ALA A 609 -13.49 -36.76 -20.89
CA ALA A 609 -13.20 -38.18 -20.94
C ALA A 609 -14.04 -38.98 -19.91
N GLU A 610 -15.18 -39.50 -20.35
CA GLU A 610 -15.82 -40.70 -19.80
C GLU A 610 -16.72 -41.31 -20.87
N GLU A 611 -16.14 -42.14 -21.75
CA GLU A 611 -16.75 -43.32 -22.39
C GLU A 611 -15.89 -43.78 -23.59
N ILE A 612 -15.95 -45.08 -23.88
CA ILE A 612 -15.39 -45.77 -25.06
C ILE A 612 -13.89 -46.14 -24.99
N LYS A 613 -13.57 -46.97 -23.99
CA LYS A 613 -12.80 -48.21 -24.25
C LYS A 613 -13.73 -49.21 -24.93
N ALA A 614 -13.69 -49.32 -26.25
CA ALA A 614 -14.00 -50.55 -27.00
C ALA A 614 -14.07 -50.20 -28.49
N GLN A 615 -13.03 -50.57 -29.22
CA GLN A 615 -13.02 -51.02 -30.63
C GLN A 615 -11.65 -50.71 -31.22
N ALA A 616 -10.70 -51.55 -30.83
CA ALA A 616 -9.63 -51.94 -31.73
C ALA A 616 -10.23 -52.75 -32.89
N ASP A 617 -9.48 -52.78 -33.99
CA ASP A 617 -9.65 -53.60 -35.18
C ASP A 617 -10.76 -53.17 -36.17
N GLU A 618 -10.35 -52.45 -37.23
CA GLU A 618 -10.44 -53.00 -38.59
C GLU A 618 -9.73 -52.12 -39.65
N SER A 619 -8.90 -52.81 -40.45
CA SER A 619 -8.55 -52.52 -41.86
C SER A 619 -7.42 -51.54 -42.21
N VAL A 620 -6.31 -52.17 -42.65
CA VAL A 620 -5.23 -51.69 -43.51
C VAL A 620 -5.74 -51.36 -44.92
N LYS A 621 -5.25 -50.28 -45.55
CA LYS A 621 -4.91 -50.26 -46.99
C LYS A 621 -4.01 -49.07 -47.40
N GLU A 622 -2.91 -49.42 -48.06
CA GLU A 622 -1.92 -48.58 -48.75
C GLU A 622 -2.53 -47.73 -49.87
N ILE A 623 -2.06 -46.48 -50.06
CA ILE A 623 -1.77 -45.86 -51.37
C ILE A 623 -0.62 -44.82 -51.19
N GLN A 624 0.51 -45.01 -51.86
CA GLN A 624 1.45 -43.93 -52.24
C GLN A 624 1.29 -43.65 -53.77
N PRO A 625 2.03 -42.69 -54.38
CA PRO A 625 1.65 -41.28 -54.58
C PRO A 625 1.54 -40.91 -56.07
N ALA A 626 0.98 -39.74 -56.41
CA ALA A 626 1.15 -39.14 -57.74
C ALA A 626 1.10 -37.59 -57.70
N PRO A 627 1.81 -36.91 -58.62
CA PRO A 627 2.33 -35.55 -58.47
C PRO A 627 1.38 -34.49 -59.03
N ALA A 628 1.34 -33.30 -58.41
CA ALA A 628 0.67 -32.15 -58.97
C ALA A 628 1.70 -31.15 -59.52
N GLU A 629 1.58 -30.93 -60.81
CA GLU A 629 2.35 -30.02 -61.65
C GLU A 629 2.24 -28.57 -61.18
N ILE A 630 3.34 -27.84 -61.37
CA ILE A 630 3.44 -26.39 -61.20
C ILE A 630 2.74 -25.73 -62.41
N PRO A 631 1.73 -24.88 -62.23
CA PRO A 631 1.33 -23.96 -63.29
C PRO A 631 2.41 -22.90 -63.44
N ALA A 632 3.00 -22.84 -64.63
CA ALA A 632 3.80 -21.70 -65.07
C ALA A 632 2.94 -20.43 -65.14
N ASP A 633 3.59 -19.29 -64.93
CA ASP A 633 3.06 -17.92 -64.91
C ASP A 633 2.29 -17.46 -63.65
N VAL A 634 3.06 -17.02 -62.65
CA VAL A 634 2.69 -15.88 -61.80
C VAL A 634 3.80 -14.84 -61.92
N LYS A 635 3.50 -13.72 -62.60
CA LYS A 635 4.38 -12.55 -62.64
C LYS A 635 4.60 -12.02 -61.22
N PRO A 636 5.82 -11.61 -60.83
CA PRO A 636 6.05 -10.96 -59.56
C PRO A 636 5.25 -9.65 -59.48
N VAL A 637 4.49 -9.49 -58.40
CA VAL A 637 3.89 -8.19 -58.03
C VAL A 637 5.04 -7.29 -57.58
N GLU A 638 5.30 -6.23 -58.34
CA GLU A 638 6.23 -5.16 -57.95
C GLU A 638 5.72 -4.47 -56.67
N PRO A 639 6.58 -4.14 -55.70
CA PRO A 639 6.19 -3.40 -54.52
C PRO A 639 5.76 -1.98 -54.91
N SER A 640 4.51 -1.63 -54.59
CA SER A 640 3.94 -0.30 -54.79
C SER A 640 4.45 0.67 -53.71
N GLY A 641 5.46 1.47 -54.05
CA GLY A 641 5.91 2.61 -53.25
C GLY A 641 7.29 3.09 -53.71
N SER A 642 7.38 4.34 -54.18
CA SER A 642 8.68 4.91 -54.58
C SER A 642 9.62 5.05 -53.36
N ASP A 643 10.94 4.93 -53.55
CA ASP A 643 12.04 5.09 -52.55
C ASP A 643 11.79 6.27 -51.58
N ASP A 644 11.27 7.38 -52.12
CA ASP A 644 10.94 8.58 -51.36
C ASP A 644 9.78 8.36 -50.38
N GLN A 645 8.81 7.50 -50.70
CA GLN A 645 7.65 7.23 -49.86
C GLN A 645 8.00 6.42 -48.62
N LEU A 646 8.84 5.39 -48.76
CA LEU A 646 9.22 4.53 -47.64
C LEU A 646 10.21 5.23 -46.69
N LYS A 647 11.08 6.10 -47.22
CA LYS A 647 11.92 7.00 -46.42
C LYS A 647 11.09 8.08 -45.71
N LYS A 648 10.10 8.67 -46.39
CA LYS A 648 9.16 9.62 -45.78
C LYS A 648 8.37 8.97 -44.64
N GLU A 649 7.84 7.78 -44.85
CA GLU A 649 7.14 7.01 -43.82
C GLU A 649 8.02 6.71 -42.61
N LEU A 650 9.27 6.28 -42.81
CA LEU A 650 10.20 6.00 -41.70
C LEU A 650 10.54 7.26 -40.88
N VAL A 651 10.76 8.39 -41.54
CA VAL A 651 11.00 9.67 -40.87
C VAL A 651 9.76 10.07 -40.05
N PHE A 652 8.58 9.90 -40.63
CA PHE A 652 7.31 10.22 -39.98
C PHE A 652 7.04 9.32 -38.77
N ASP A 653 7.30 8.02 -38.87
CA ASP A 653 7.12 7.07 -37.78
C ASP A 653 8.11 7.30 -36.63
N LYS A 654 9.38 7.60 -36.95
CA LYS A 654 10.38 7.98 -35.94
C LYS A 654 10.01 9.27 -35.21
N LEU A 655 9.48 10.26 -35.93
CA LEU A 655 9.00 11.51 -35.34
C LEU A 655 7.77 11.27 -34.44
N LYS A 656 6.79 10.47 -34.88
CA LYS A 656 5.64 10.08 -34.06
C LYS A 656 6.04 9.38 -32.76
N LEU A 657 7.06 8.53 -32.80
CA LEU A 657 7.60 7.86 -31.62
C LEU A 657 8.22 8.85 -30.63
N LEU A 658 8.98 9.83 -31.14
CA LEU A 658 9.59 10.89 -30.32
C LEU A 658 8.52 11.75 -29.64
N PHE A 659 7.41 12.03 -30.32
CA PHE A 659 6.28 12.76 -29.73
C PHE A 659 5.54 11.94 -28.66
N LYS A 660 5.34 10.62 -28.86
CA LYS A 660 4.66 9.75 -27.88
C LYS A 660 5.47 9.45 -26.61
N ASN A 661 6.80 9.53 -26.67
CA ASN A 661 7.67 9.22 -25.53
C ASN A 661 7.89 10.40 -24.56
N ASN A 662 7.20 11.53 -24.73
CA ASN A 662 7.27 12.73 -23.85
C ASN A 662 8.68 13.37 -23.72
N ASP A 663 9.55 13.26 -24.73
CA ASP A 663 10.84 13.99 -24.74
C ASP A 663 10.74 15.40 -25.36
N LEU A 664 9.55 15.83 -25.81
CA LEU A 664 9.31 17.18 -26.36
C LEU A 664 7.96 17.73 -25.87
N ASP A 665 8.04 18.89 -25.20
CA ASP A 665 6.89 19.73 -24.81
C ASP A 665 6.14 20.20 -26.08
N GLU A 666 4.82 19.93 -26.16
CA GLU A 666 3.96 20.20 -27.32
C GLU A 666 3.99 21.67 -27.80
N ASN A 667 4.46 22.58 -26.94
CA ASN A 667 4.55 24.02 -27.21
C ASN A 667 5.97 24.54 -27.51
N ARG A 668 7.01 23.71 -27.45
CA ARG A 668 8.41 24.13 -27.61
C ARG A 668 9.26 23.08 -28.32
N VAL A 669 8.91 22.75 -29.55
CA VAL A 669 9.77 21.90 -30.38
C VAL A 669 10.92 22.74 -30.95
N ALA A 670 12.15 22.31 -30.66
CA ALA A 670 13.36 22.74 -31.36
C ALA A 670 13.90 21.55 -32.17
N VAL A 671 13.58 21.47 -33.47
CA VAL A 671 14.09 20.40 -34.34
C VAL A 671 15.33 20.90 -35.05
N ASN A 672 16.48 20.27 -34.80
CA ASN A 672 17.69 20.46 -35.60
C ASN A 672 17.75 19.37 -36.68
N PHE A 673 17.58 19.76 -37.94
CA PHE A 673 17.77 18.86 -39.07
C PHE A 673 19.23 18.93 -39.50
N ILE A 674 19.99 17.87 -39.21
CA ILE A 674 21.42 17.78 -39.53
C ILE A 674 21.61 16.78 -40.67
N ASP A 675 22.09 17.26 -41.81
CA ASP A 675 22.57 16.41 -42.91
C ASP A 675 24.10 16.43 -42.92
N GLU A 676 24.71 15.37 -42.36
CA GLU A 676 26.16 15.21 -42.25
C GLU A 676 26.86 15.11 -43.61
N LYS A 677 26.14 14.72 -44.68
CA LYS A 677 26.72 14.58 -46.03
C LYS A 677 26.86 15.93 -46.74
N HIS A 678 26.08 16.93 -46.32
CA HIS A 678 26.02 18.25 -46.97
C HIS A 678 26.27 19.42 -45.98
N ASN A 679 26.61 19.10 -44.72
CA ASN A 679 27.02 20.03 -43.65
C ASN A 679 26.01 21.16 -43.40
N PHE A 680 24.74 20.80 -43.32
CA PHE A 680 23.62 21.73 -43.13
C PHE A 680 22.94 21.51 -41.77
N ASN A 681 22.51 22.60 -41.14
CA ASN A 681 21.78 22.60 -39.87
C ASN A 681 20.60 23.58 -39.97
N ILE A 682 19.37 23.09 -40.04
CA ILE A 682 18.18 23.94 -39.85
C ILE A 682 17.64 23.71 -38.45
N GLU A 683 17.59 24.79 -37.68
CA GLU A 683 16.95 24.84 -36.38
C GLU A 683 15.54 25.44 -36.54
N PHE A 684 14.51 24.62 -36.40
CA PHE A 684 13.12 25.10 -36.30
C PHE A 684 12.79 25.34 -34.84
N LYS A 685 12.37 26.56 -34.45
CA LYS A 685 11.99 26.90 -33.07
C LYS A 685 10.50 27.24 -32.98
N ASN A 686 9.84 26.74 -31.93
CA ASN A 686 8.46 27.07 -31.55
C ASN A 686 7.41 26.71 -32.61
N LEU A 687 7.47 25.51 -33.18
CA LEU A 687 6.40 24.95 -34.03
C LEU A 687 5.61 23.89 -33.26
N SER A 688 4.28 23.92 -33.35
CA SER A 688 3.43 22.81 -32.90
C SER A 688 3.52 21.60 -33.85
N VAL A 689 3.12 20.42 -33.37
CA VAL A 689 3.14 19.17 -34.17
C VAL A 689 2.33 19.32 -35.46
N ASN A 690 1.17 19.97 -35.38
CA ASN A 690 0.30 20.20 -36.54
C ASN A 690 0.91 21.19 -37.55
N GLU A 691 1.53 22.27 -37.07
CA GLU A 691 2.20 23.24 -37.94
C GLU A 691 3.45 22.63 -38.59
N PHE A 692 4.15 21.73 -37.90
CA PHE A 692 5.29 21.01 -38.47
C PHE A 692 4.85 20.00 -39.52
N GLU A 693 3.77 19.25 -39.30
CA GLU A 693 3.19 18.36 -40.31
C GLU A 693 2.74 19.12 -41.56
N GLU A 694 2.09 20.29 -41.38
CA GLU A 694 1.75 21.18 -42.50
C GLU A 694 2.99 21.74 -43.20
N LEU A 695 4.03 22.14 -42.46
CA LEU A 695 5.27 22.66 -43.02
C LEU A 695 6.00 21.61 -43.85
N VAL A 696 6.12 20.37 -43.34
CA VAL A 696 6.74 19.25 -44.05
C VAL A 696 5.93 18.89 -45.29
N ARG A 697 4.60 18.80 -45.19
CA ARG A 697 3.72 18.62 -46.37
C ARG A 697 3.92 19.75 -47.38
N MET A 698 3.91 21.00 -46.94
CA MET A 698 4.04 22.17 -47.80
C MET A 698 5.41 22.22 -48.51
N ILE A 699 6.50 21.84 -47.86
CA ILE A 699 7.84 21.79 -48.45
C ILE A 699 7.96 20.64 -49.46
N TYR A 700 7.39 19.46 -49.15
CA TYR A 700 7.54 18.28 -49.99
C TYR A 700 6.53 18.18 -51.13
N ASP A 701 5.33 18.74 -50.96
CA ASP A 701 4.25 18.67 -51.95
C ASP A 701 4.20 19.90 -52.87
N ASN A 702 4.99 20.94 -52.58
CA ASN A 702 5.15 22.10 -53.45
C ASN A 702 6.48 22.07 -54.23
N PRO A 703 6.48 21.53 -55.47
CA PRO A 703 7.71 21.37 -56.26
C PRO A 703 8.42 22.70 -56.56
N LYS A 704 7.70 23.83 -56.59
CA LYS A 704 8.31 25.17 -56.79
C LYS A 704 9.06 25.65 -55.55
N LEU A 705 8.56 25.33 -54.35
CA LEU A 705 9.23 25.69 -53.09
C LEU A 705 10.51 24.86 -52.91
N ARG A 706 10.44 23.57 -53.29
CA ARG A 706 11.58 22.66 -53.33
C ARG A 706 12.66 23.15 -54.31
N GLU A 707 12.30 23.54 -55.53
CA GLU A 707 13.24 24.11 -56.50
C GLU A 707 13.82 25.45 -56.03
N TYR A 708 13.00 26.31 -55.41
CA TYR A 708 13.44 27.60 -54.88
C TYR A 708 14.49 27.46 -53.77
N LEU A 709 14.32 26.50 -52.85
CA LEU A 709 15.30 26.20 -51.80
C LEU A 709 16.60 25.60 -52.37
N ILE A 710 16.49 24.78 -53.42
CA ILE A 710 17.65 24.24 -54.16
C ILE A 710 18.40 25.35 -54.94
N ASP A 711 17.70 26.34 -55.48
CA ASP A 711 18.29 27.46 -56.22
C ASP A 711 18.90 28.53 -55.29
N LEU A 712 18.31 28.77 -54.11
CA LEU A 712 18.90 29.57 -53.04
C LEU A 712 20.26 28.99 -52.59
N TYR A 713 20.35 27.66 -52.55
CA TYR A 713 21.58 26.92 -52.24
C TYR A 713 22.64 27.07 -53.33
N LYS A 714 22.27 26.97 -54.63
CA LYS A 714 23.23 27.20 -55.72
C LYS A 714 23.78 28.63 -55.77
N LYS A 715 23.04 29.62 -55.26
CA LYS A 715 23.45 31.03 -55.27
C LYS A 715 24.30 31.45 -54.06
N ASN A 716 24.32 30.69 -52.96
CA ASN A 716 25.08 31.02 -51.75
C ASN A 716 26.35 30.17 -51.58
N ILE A 717 27.08 29.91 -52.67
CA ILE A 717 28.50 29.55 -52.60
C ILE A 717 29.31 30.85 -52.62
N LYS A 718 29.50 31.44 -51.44
CA LYS A 718 30.69 32.18 -51.05
C LYS A 718 30.85 32.17 -49.55
#